data_AF-A0A1M5B1T6-F1
#
_entry.id   AF-A0A1M5B1T6-F1
#
_cell.length_a   1.000
_cell.length_b   1.000
_cell.length_c   1.000
_cell.angle_alpha   90.00
_cell.angle_beta   90.00
_cell.angle_gamma   90.00
#
_symmetry.space_group_name_H-M   'P 1'
#
loop_
_entity.id
_entity.type
_entity.pdbx_description
1 polymer ?
#
loop_
_entity_poly.entity_id
_entity_poly.type
_entity_poly.pdbx_seq_one_letter_code
_entity_poly.pdbx_strand_id
1 'polypeptide(L)'
;MQAKRPIFVFFIFIITISLVISFQPPLQAGNMPALELAAPAHDKQVKPILPSDQGRRVIMVIVDRLNLDDLKNLSDLPYLQKLLQQGALGLMNGNTAGVQTPENCYATIGAGVHITANGTAFWGFNAREKLEKGTAGEEFYRRTGLVAEPGSLVQLGIVRIHKQNQRLPYKATAGALGSALHRAGLKTAVLGNADVPQGLRREALSIAMDERGIVDYGNVGATMLVSDPSFPGGMRTGYEKLLQAFDRLPQDTALVVLETGDLSRLEEMRTDTRDDVFNMQRQLTLKRLNELVGNLVSRLDTQRDLLLILSPTSGKSDTENPQYLTPIIAYGAGVTPGLLSSPTTKRAGIVMNTDIAPTVLQFLNIGIPGEMTGQPMHITGREKVEVNVLNRMLNQLTITYNIRPGIQKGYIFYQLILLLVSLYCIFWRRKKLGRVLEPFLLSVMVVPLVYLLLPLLPQPAGWVVVLELLILTVLITLFTIFIHRQGLLDPFIFLCFTNAGIILLDTMLGNPLQKTSIMGYDPIVGARFYGIGNEYMGILIGSIIIGSTSLLTRFPRWRKFLIIFIGGLYLTTIYILAAPQLGTNVGGTIAATGAFLTTLILLCGRSLSIKNVALIILGVVVVLVAFMTYDLNRPSWLQSHIGRNTALVLHGGWPVVLDIIQRKSELNIKLVRYTIWSRIFLASLGSLVLLFYRPVGVMAAIRNKYPDLFRGFIGVTTASILALIFNDSGIVAAATTMVFGAPPMVYLVLKEIDEK
;
A
#
# COMPACT_ATOMS: atom_id res chain seq x y z
N MET A 1 42.07 -31.08 -13.86
CA MET A 1 42.31 -29.66 -13.51
C MET A 1 41.22 -28.67 -14.02
N GLN A 2 40.02 -29.13 -14.44
CA GLN A 2 38.96 -28.27 -15.03
C GLN A 2 37.88 -27.76 -14.05
N ALA A 3 37.87 -28.20 -12.79
CA ALA A 3 36.83 -27.86 -11.81
C ALA A 3 36.96 -26.48 -11.13
N LYS A 4 38.07 -25.73 -11.33
CA LYS A 4 38.33 -24.46 -10.64
C LYS A 4 37.87 -23.19 -11.38
N ARG A 5 37.56 -23.27 -12.69
CA ARG A 5 37.09 -22.12 -13.49
C ARG A 5 35.67 -21.61 -13.14
N PRO A 6 34.65 -22.45 -12.84
CA PRO A 6 33.30 -21.93 -12.59
C PRO A 6 33.18 -21.23 -11.23
N ILE A 7 33.89 -21.71 -10.20
CA ILE A 7 33.97 -21.03 -8.89
C ILE A 7 34.64 -19.68 -9.07
N PHE A 8 35.73 -19.59 -9.84
CA PHE A 8 36.43 -18.34 -10.13
C PHE A 8 35.57 -17.32 -10.88
N VAL A 9 34.74 -17.75 -11.84
CA VAL A 9 33.82 -16.85 -12.56
C VAL A 9 32.63 -16.42 -11.69
N PHE A 10 32.10 -17.31 -10.84
CA PHE A 10 31.11 -16.95 -9.83
C PHE A 10 31.68 -15.98 -8.79
N PHE A 11 32.93 -16.20 -8.37
CA PHE A 11 33.66 -15.30 -7.49
C PHE A 11 33.92 -13.96 -8.16
N ILE A 12 34.31 -13.93 -9.44
CA ILE A 12 34.45 -12.69 -10.22
C ILE A 12 33.09 -12.00 -10.37
N PHE A 13 32.00 -12.72 -10.60
CA PHE A 13 30.66 -12.12 -10.71
C PHE A 13 30.21 -11.51 -9.38
N ILE A 14 30.39 -12.22 -8.26
CA ILE A 14 30.17 -11.68 -6.91
C ILE A 14 31.11 -10.51 -6.64
N ILE A 15 32.39 -10.60 -7.00
CA ILE A 15 33.37 -9.52 -6.83
C ILE A 15 33.05 -8.34 -7.74
N THR A 16 32.49 -8.53 -8.93
CA THR A 16 32.13 -7.44 -9.85
C THR A 16 30.86 -6.76 -9.37
N ILE A 17 29.87 -7.52 -8.89
CA ILE A 17 28.71 -6.98 -8.19
C ILE A 17 29.15 -6.24 -6.92
N SER A 18 30.02 -6.84 -6.11
CA SER A 18 30.59 -6.22 -4.92
C SER A 18 31.46 -4.99 -5.25
N LEU A 19 32.21 -4.96 -6.35
CA LEU A 19 33.02 -3.80 -6.79
C LEU A 19 32.14 -2.68 -7.32
N VAL A 20 31.07 -3.00 -8.03
CA VAL A 20 30.04 -2.01 -8.43
C VAL A 20 29.31 -1.47 -7.19
N ILE A 21 29.11 -2.29 -6.16
CA ILE A 21 28.58 -1.87 -4.85
C ILE A 21 29.63 -1.09 -4.04
N SER A 22 30.93 -1.37 -4.19
CA SER A 22 32.02 -0.83 -3.36
C SER A 22 32.74 0.40 -3.95
N PHE A 23 32.51 0.73 -5.22
CA PHE A 23 32.97 2.01 -5.80
C PHE A 23 32.07 3.14 -5.29
N GLN A 24 32.29 3.55 -4.03
CA GLN A 24 31.68 4.74 -3.47
C GLN A 24 32.76 5.69 -2.93
N PRO A 25 32.75 6.99 -3.33
CA PRO A 25 33.47 8.03 -2.62
C PRO A 25 32.88 8.21 -1.20
N PRO A 26 33.60 8.87 -0.27
CA PRO A 26 33.22 8.92 1.14
C PRO A 26 31.78 9.40 1.37
N LEU A 27 31.14 8.75 2.34
CA LEU A 27 29.75 8.82 2.79
C LEU A 27 29.13 10.23 2.70
N GLN A 28 28.32 10.43 1.66
CA GLN A 28 27.26 11.44 1.60
C GLN A 28 25.92 10.75 1.35
N ALA A 29 24.82 11.40 1.76
CA ALA A 29 23.46 10.84 1.85
C ALA A 29 22.85 10.23 0.55
N GLY A 30 23.53 10.33 -0.60
CA GLY A 30 23.15 9.70 -1.87
C GLY A 30 23.72 8.30 -2.13
N ASN A 31 24.55 7.77 -1.22
CA ASN A 31 25.30 6.53 -1.41
C ASN A 31 24.73 5.31 -0.66
N MET A 32 23.71 5.48 0.20
CA MET A 32 23.11 4.34 0.91
C MET A 32 22.13 3.54 0.02
N PRO A 33 22.07 2.21 0.16
CA PRO A 33 21.05 1.39 -0.52
C PRO A 33 19.63 1.90 -0.24
N ALA A 34 18.78 1.89 -1.27
CA ALA A 34 17.37 2.26 -1.14
C ALA A 34 16.64 1.47 -0.04
N LEU A 35 17.05 0.22 0.19
CA LEU A 35 16.54 -0.63 1.26
C LEU A 35 16.71 0.00 2.65
N GLU A 36 17.89 0.54 2.95
CA GLU A 36 18.21 1.16 4.24
C GLU A 36 17.49 2.50 4.42
N LEU A 37 17.27 3.22 3.31
CA LEU A 37 16.57 4.50 3.33
C LEU A 37 15.06 4.34 3.57
N ALA A 38 14.46 3.23 3.11
CA ALA A 38 13.02 3.04 3.10
C ALA A 38 12.46 2.33 4.34
N ALA A 39 13.31 1.82 5.24
CA ALA A 39 12.90 1.16 6.46
C ALA A 39 13.69 1.72 7.65
N PRO A 40 13.07 2.52 8.53
CA PRO A 40 13.71 2.89 9.79
C PRO A 40 14.04 1.62 10.59
N ALA A 41 15.16 1.64 11.32
CA ALA A 41 15.63 0.51 12.10
C ALA A 41 14.52 -0.02 13.02
N HIS A 42 14.21 -1.31 12.89
CA HIS A 42 13.14 -1.96 13.63
C HIS A 42 13.69 -2.40 14.99
N ASP A 43 13.36 -1.67 16.06
CA ASP A 43 13.59 -2.20 17.42
C ASP A 43 12.38 -3.05 17.86
N LYS A 44 12.61 -4.00 18.77
CA LYS A 44 11.60 -4.97 19.24
C LYS A 44 10.62 -4.39 20.27
N GLN A 45 10.89 -3.20 20.81
CA GLN A 45 10.02 -2.59 21.80
C GLN A 45 8.87 -1.83 21.12
N VAL A 46 7.69 -2.43 21.20
CA VAL A 46 6.42 -1.82 20.81
C VAL A 46 5.76 -1.28 22.07
N LYS A 47 5.52 0.03 22.13
CA LYS A 47 4.82 0.66 23.25
C LYS A 47 3.46 1.20 22.76
N PRO A 48 2.33 0.71 23.29
CA PRO A 48 1.02 1.28 22.97
C PRO A 48 0.92 2.69 23.56
N ILE A 49 0.13 3.56 22.93
CA ILE A 49 -0.16 4.90 23.44
C ILE A 49 -1.26 4.77 24.50
N LEU A 50 -0.86 4.56 25.75
CA LEU A 50 -1.76 4.40 26.89
C LEU A 50 -1.36 5.35 28.04
N PRO A 51 -2.33 5.98 28.71
CA PRO A 51 -2.08 6.82 29.88
C PRO A 51 -1.74 5.98 31.13
N SER A 52 -1.01 6.56 32.08
CA SER A 52 -0.70 5.94 33.38
C SER A 52 -1.92 5.89 34.31
N ASP A 53 -2.71 6.98 34.34
CA ASP A 53 -3.95 7.12 35.13
C ASP A 53 -5.08 7.59 34.21
N GLN A 54 -5.87 6.64 33.67
CA GLN A 54 -7.02 6.81 32.74
C GLN A 54 -7.13 8.17 32.02
N GLY A 55 -6.89 8.15 30.71
CA GLY A 55 -6.75 9.32 29.84
C GLY A 55 -7.94 10.27 29.97
N ARG A 56 -7.64 11.56 30.06
CA ARG A 56 -8.63 12.60 30.31
C ARG A 56 -9.16 13.20 29.02
N ARG A 57 -8.25 13.64 28.13
CA ARG A 57 -8.61 14.41 26.94
C ARG A 57 -7.65 14.13 25.79
N VAL A 58 -8.17 14.16 24.57
CA VAL A 58 -7.40 14.15 23.33
C VAL A 58 -7.58 15.49 22.62
N ILE A 59 -6.47 16.14 22.31
CA ILE A 59 -6.40 17.40 21.59
C ILE A 59 -5.80 17.11 20.22
N MET A 60 -6.54 17.42 19.17
CA MET A 60 -6.15 17.19 17.79
C MET A 60 -6.00 18.54 17.09
N VAL A 61 -4.76 18.93 16.76
CA VAL A 61 -4.48 20.14 16.00
C VAL A 61 -4.35 19.77 14.53
N ILE A 62 -5.27 20.26 13.72
CA ILE A 62 -5.26 20.09 12.28
C ILE A 62 -4.44 21.21 11.66
N VAL A 63 -3.35 20.80 11.04
CA VAL A 63 -2.45 21.65 10.28
C VAL A 63 -2.41 21.08 8.86
N ASP A 64 -3.54 21.17 8.20
CA ASP A 64 -3.68 20.66 6.84
C ASP A 64 -2.71 21.37 5.91
N ARG A 65 -2.24 20.66 4.87
CA ARG A 65 -1.16 21.10 3.98
C ARG A 65 0.23 21.21 4.62
N LEU A 66 0.43 20.80 5.87
CA LEU A 66 1.77 20.65 6.46
C LEU A 66 2.50 19.50 5.78
N ASN A 67 3.77 19.71 5.44
CA ASN A 67 4.65 18.72 4.82
C ASN A 67 5.82 18.37 5.74
N LEU A 68 6.43 17.20 5.55
CA LEU A 68 7.58 16.80 6.36
C LEU A 68 8.79 17.74 6.18
N ASP A 69 8.92 18.37 5.01
CA ASP A 69 9.97 19.36 4.72
C ASP A 69 9.90 20.58 5.65
N ASP A 70 8.70 20.97 6.08
CA ASP A 70 8.50 22.09 7.01
C ASP A 70 9.09 21.79 8.40
N LEU A 71 9.30 20.51 8.72
CA LEU A 71 9.83 20.04 10.00
C LEU A 71 11.35 19.79 9.97
N LYS A 72 12.04 20.08 8.87
CA LYS A 72 13.50 19.88 8.75
C LYS A 72 14.31 20.94 9.49
N ASN A 73 13.94 22.21 9.28
CA ASN A 73 14.68 23.36 9.78
C ASN A 73 13.92 24.00 10.94
N LEU A 74 14.11 23.45 12.14
CA LEU A 74 13.39 23.87 13.35
C LEU A 74 14.15 24.87 14.20
N SER A 75 15.27 25.44 13.71
CA SER A 75 16.09 26.40 14.47
C SER A 75 15.27 27.60 14.97
N ASP A 76 14.29 28.03 14.19
CA ASP A 76 13.39 29.15 14.50
C ASP A 76 12.06 28.70 15.14
N LEU A 77 11.89 27.40 15.43
CA LEU A 77 10.62 26.78 15.86
C LEU A 77 10.83 25.92 17.13
N PRO A 78 11.18 26.54 18.27
CA PRO A 78 11.64 25.83 19.48
C PRO A 78 10.58 24.91 20.12
N TYR A 79 9.29 25.26 20.04
CA TYR A 79 8.23 24.43 20.62
C TYR A 79 7.96 23.18 19.78
N LEU A 80 7.94 23.33 18.45
CA LEU A 80 7.86 22.18 17.54
C LEU A 80 9.10 21.29 17.67
N GLN A 81 10.29 21.88 17.83
CA GLN A 81 11.53 21.14 18.07
C GLN A 81 11.45 20.32 19.35
N LYS A 82 11.01 20.91 20.47
CA LYS A 82 10.84 20.23 21.75
C LYS A 82 9.82 19.09 21.64
N LEU A 83 8.72 19.33 20.93
CA LEU A 83 7.67 18.34 20.73
C LEU A 83 8.21 17.13 19.96
N LEU A 84 9.00 17.31 18.90
CA LEU A 84 9.63 16.19 18.19
C LEU A 84 10.70 15.46 19.02
N GLN A 85 11.44 16.18 19.87
CA GLN A 85 12.45 15.55 20.75
C GLN A 85 11.82 14.64 21.81
N GLN A 86 10.61 14.98 22.28
CA GLN A 86 9.95 14.29 23.39
C GLN A 86 8.77 13.39 22.95
N GLY A 87 8.22 13.64 21.77
CA GLY A 87 7.05 12.97 21.21
C GLY A 87 7.40 11.95 20.14
N ALA A 88 6.39 11.47 19.42
CA ALA A 88 6.54 10.52 18.33
C ALA A 88 6.13 11.13 16.99
N LEU A 89 6.78 10.70 15.90
CA LEU A 89 6.54 11.20 14.54
C LEU A 89 6.28 10.03 13.59
N GLY A 90 5.40 10.24 12.61
CA GLY A 90 5.18 9.31 11.53
C GLY A 90 4.72 9.99 10.25
N LEU A 91 4.57 9.17 9.21
CA LEU A 91 3.92 9.54 7.97
C LEU A 91 2.53 8.91 7.92
N MET A 92 1.52 9.76 7.84
CA MET A 92 0.13 9.37 7.70
C MET A 92 -0.23 9.24 6.23
N ASN A 93 -0.79 8.09 5.86
CA ASN A 93 -1.43 7.90 4.57
C ASN A 93 -2.88 8.42 4.62
N GLY A 94 -3.20 9.34 3.71
CA GLY A 94 -4.52 9.99 3.61
C GLY A 94 -5.56 9.25 2.76
N ASN A 95 -5.39 7.94 2.49
CA ASN A 95 -6.30 7.22 1.60
C ASN A 95 -7.76 7.22 2.10
N THR A 96 -8.71 7.27 1.15
CA THR A 96 -10.15 7.36 1.42
C THR A 96 -10.89 6.36 0.53
N ALA A 97 -12.22 6.26 0.65
CA ALA A 97 -13.00 5.44 -0.28
C ALA A 97 -13.19 6.12 -1.66
N GLY A 98 -12.71 7.35 -1.82
CA GLY A 98 -12.79 8.15 -3.05
C GLY A 98 -11.46 8.84 -3.37
N VAL A 99 -11.54 10.06 -3.89
CA VAL A 99 -10.35 10.89 -4.15
C VAL A 99 -9.84 11.46 -2.82
N GLN A 100 -8.53 11.64 -2.69
CA GLN A 100 -7.94 12.29 -1.50
C GLN A 100 -8.18 13.81 -1.54
N THR A 101 -9.38 14.22 -1.12
CA THR A 101 -9.75 15.62 -0.89
C THR A 101 -9.86 15.88 0.61
N PRO A 102 -9.70 17.14 1.08
CA PRO A 102 -9.84 17.47 2.49
C PRO A 102 -11.12 16.91 3.11
N GLU A 103 -12.29 17.10 2.48
CA GLU A 103 -13.55 16.62 3.04
C GLU A 103 -13.61 15.09 3.20
N ASN A 104 -13.01 14.34 2.27
CA ASN A 104 -12.92 12.88 2.38
C ASN A 104 -11.93 12.43 3.45
N CYS A 105 -10.76 13.08 3.52
CA CYS A 105 -9.72 12.74 4.50
C CYS A 105 -10.21 12.99 5.93
N TYR A 106 -10.81 14.14 6.19
CA TYR A 106 -11.31 14.51 7.51
C TYR A 106 -12.44 13.60 7.98
N ALA A 107 -13.40 13.31 7.09
CA ALA A 107 -14.48 12.38 7.39
C ALA A 107 -13.95 10.95 7.65
N THR A 108 -12.93 10.51 6.89
CA THR A 108 -12.28 9.20 7.09
C THR A 108 -11.60 9.09 8.45
N ILE A 109 -10.95 10.17 8.93
CA ILE A 109 -10.36 10.22 10.29
C ILE A 109 -11.45 9.96 11.34
N GLY A 110 -12.57 10.69 11.29
CA GLY A 110 -13.67 10.55 12.26
C GLY A 110 -14.44 9.23 12.16
N ALA A 111 -14.44 8.58 10.99
CA ALA A 111 -15.09 7.30 10.79
C ALA A 111 -14.24 6.10 11.24
N GLY A 112 -12.90 6.22 11.25
CA GLY A 112 -12.00 5.08 11.52
C GLY A 112 -12.04 3.99 10.44
N VAL A 113 -12.66 4.29 9.29
CA VAL A 113 -12.81 3.45 8.10
C VAL A 113 -12.87 4.35 6.87
N HIS A 114 -12.41 3.85 5.72
CA HIS A 114 -12.44 4.61 4.47
C HIS A 114 -13.86 5.02 4.10
N ILE A 115 -14.11 6.32 3.98
CA ILE A 115 -15.41 6.85 3.53
C ILE A 115 -15.24 7.95 2.48
N THR A 116 -16.37 8.38 1.92
CA THR A 116 -16.49 9.54 1.03
C THR A 116 -17.43 10.57 1.63
N ALA A 117 -17.11 11.84 1.42
CA ALA A 117 -17.86 13.01 1.86
C ALA A 117 -17.80 14.10 0.77
N ASN A 118 -17.80 13.69 -0.50
CA ASN A 118 -17.58 14.57 -1.65
C ASN A 118 -18.59 15.74 -1.63
N GLY A 119 -18.05 16.96 -1.72
CA GLY A 119 -18.85 18.18 -1.75
C GLY A 119 -19.55 18.52 -0.44
N THR A 120 -19.01 18.08 0.71
CA THR A 120 -19.50 18.46 2.04
C THR A 120 -18.63 19.47 2.79
N ALA A 121 -17.53 19.92 2.18
CA ALA A 121 -16.51 20.80 2.76
C ALA A 121 -17.05 22.06 3.46
N PHE A 122 -18.07 22.68 2.86
CA PHE A 122 -18.62 23.98 3.26
C PHE A 122 -19.87 23.89 4.15
N TRP A 123 -20.25 22.68 4.59
CA TRP A 123 -21.55 22.45 5.24
C TRP A 123 -21.51 22.37 6.77
N GLY A 124 -20.37 22.69 7.39
CA GLY A 124 -20.23 22.79 8.86
C GLY A 124 -20.60 24.18 9.37
N PHE A 125 -21.46 24.26 10.41
CA PHE A 125 -21.92 25.55 10.94
C PHE A 125 -22.07 25.51 12.46
N ASN A 126 -22.00 26.68 13.09
CA ASN A 126 -22.55 26.84 14.43
C ASN A 126 -24.08 26.74 14.37
N ALA A 127 -24.74 26.03 15.28
CA ALA A 127 -26.20 25.86 15.22
C ALA A 127 -26.97 27.21 15.19
N ARG A 128 -26.45 28.23 15.88
CA ARG A 128 -26.99 29.61 15.89
C ARG A 128 -26.52 30.50 14.74
N GLU A 129 -25.68 30.01 13.84
CA GLU A 129 -25.20 30.79 12.71
C GLU A 129 -26.38 31.16 11.80
N LYS A 130 -26.50 32.45 11.48
CA LYS A 130 -27.57 32.95 10.62
C LYS A 130 -27.27 32.58 9.17
N LEU A 131 -28.24 31.93 8.53
CA LEU A 131 -28.30 31.67 7.10
C LEU A 131 -29.40 32.53 6.49
N GLU A 132 -29.56 32.49 5.16
CA GLU A 132 -30.59 33.26 4.45
C GLU A 132 -32.01 32.99 4.96
N LYS A 133 -32.29 31.74 5.36
CA LYS A 133 -33.62 31.27 5.79
C LYS A 133 -33.60 30.77 7.23
N GLY A 134 -33.17 31.63 8.16
CA GLY A 134 -33.15 31.34 9.59
C GLY A 134 -31.78 30.86 10.09
N THR A 135 -31.74 30.02 11.11
CA THR A 135 -30.47 29.52 11.67
C THR A 135 -30.00 28.23 10.99
N ALA A 136 -28.71 27.92 11.08
CA ALA A 136 -28.18 26.64 10.62
C ALA A 136 -28.81 25.45 11.35
N GLY A 137 -29.14 25.58 12.65
CA GLY A 137 -29.85 24.57 13.42
C GLY A 137 -31.27 24.31 12.90
N GLU A 138 -31.99 25.36 12.47
CA GLU A 138 -33.30 25.20 11.82
C GLU A 138 -33.18 24.53 10.45
N GLU A 139 -32.16 24.89 9.65
CA GLU A 139 -31.89 24.22 8.38
C GLU A 139 -31.50 22.75 8.59
N PHE A 140 -30.72 22.46 9.63
CA PHE A 140 -30.39 21.10 10.02
C PHE A 140 -31.65 20.30 10.36
N TYR A 141 -32.54 20.85 11.18
CA TYR A 141 -33.83 20.24 11.49
C TYR A 141 -34.67 20.00 10.23
N ARG A 142 -34.73 20.95 9.30
CA ARG A 142 -35.45 20.76 8.02
C ARG A 142 -34.89 19.60 7.19
N ARG A 143 -33.59 19.31 7.28
CA ARG A 143 -32.92 18.25 6.51
C ARG A 143 -32.95 16.89 7.20
N THR A 144 -32.90 16.86 8.53
CA THR A 144 -32.67 15.64 9.31
C THR A 144 -33.85 15.26 10.21
N GLY A 145 -34.74 16.21 10.53
CA GLY A 145 -35.77 16.08 11.56
C GLY A 145 -35.22 16.13 13.00
N LEU A 146 -33.92 16.38 13.19
CA LEU A 146 -33.27 16.39 14.50
C LEU A 146 -33.04 17.82 14.98
N VAL A 147 -33.34 18.07 16.25
CA VAL A 147 -33.09 19.36 16.89
C VAL A 147 -31.65 19.38 17.43
N ALA A 148 -30.87 20.36 17.00
CA ALA A 148 -29.53 20.60 17.52
C ALA A 148 -29.58 21.58 18.70
N GLU A 149 -28.76 21.35 19.72
CA GLU A 149 -28.66 22.29 20.83
C GLU A 149 -28.09 23.63 20.35
N PRO A 150 -28.53 24.77 20.89
CA PRO A 150 -28.11 26.06 20.36
C PRO A 150 -26.60 26.35 20.50
N GLY A 151 -25.90 25.68 21.42
CA GLY A 151 -24.44 25.79 21.61
C GLY A 151 -23.63 24.81 20.75
N SER A 152 -24.30 23.91 20.02
CA SER A 152 -23.66 22.86 19.24
C SER A 152 -23.27 23.34 17.85
N LEU A 153 -22.53 22.49 17.15
CA LEU A 153 -22.24 22.64 15.73
C LEU A 153 -22.98 21.56 14.93
N VAL A 154 -23.30 21.86 13.67
CA VAL A 154 -24.09 20.97 12.80
C VAL A 154 -23.44 20.80 11.43
N GLN A 155 -23.42 19.56 10.94
CA GLN A 155 -23.03 19.19 9.59
C GLN A 155 -24.28 19.08 8.70
N LEU A 156 -24.60 20.13 7.95
CA LEU A 156 -25.78 20.16 7.07
C LEU A 156 -25.69 19.17 5.90
N GLY A 157 -24.48 18.65 5.63
CA GLY A 157 -24.21 17.64 4.62
C GLY A 157 -24.39 16.20 5.10
N ILE A 158 -24.74 15.94 6.37
CA ILE A 158 -24.67 14.60 6.98
C ILE A 158 -25.46 13.53 6.20
N VAL A 159 -26.67 13.84 5.75
CA VAL A 159 -27.50 12.91 4.96
C VAL A 159 -26.84 12.56 3.62
N ARG A 160 -26.11 13.51 3.01
CA ARG A 160 -25.34 13.26 1.79
C ARG A 160 -24.19 12.29 2.07
N ILE A 161 -23.45 12.50 3.15
CA ILE A 161 -22.35 11.61 3.56
C ILE A 161 -22.88 10.18 3.74
N HIS A 162 -23.99 10.02 4.48
CA HIS A 162 -24.62 8.71 4.66
C HIS A 162 -25.00 8.05 3.33
N LYS A 163 -25.69 8.78 2.44
CA LYS A 163 -26.10 8.26 1.12
C LYS A 163 -24.91 7.87 0.24
N GLN A 164 -23.81 8.61 0.28
CA GLN A 164 -22.60 8.28 -0.48
C GLN A 164 -21.96 6.97 0.01
N ASN A 165 -21.97 6.74 1.33
CA ASN A 165 -21.31 5.58 1.93
C ASN A 165 -22.19 4.32 2.04
N GLN A 166 -23.51 4.43 1.89
CA GLN A 166 -24.40 3.26 1.78
C GLN A 166 -24.05 2.33 0.60
N ARG A 167 -23.34 2.84 -0.40
CA ARG A 167 -22.89 2.08 -1.58
C ARG A 167 -21.54 1.39 -1.38
N LEU A 168 -20.88 1.59 -0.24
CA LEU A 168 -19.57 1.01 0.02
C LEU A 168 -19.67 -0.50 0.28
N PRO A 169 -18.60 -1.26 -0.03
CA PRO A 169 -18.64 -2.70 0.07
C PRO A 169 -18.56 -3.25 1.50
N TYR A 170 -18.51 -2.36 2.48
CA TYR A 170 -18.38 -2.66 3.89
C TYR A 170 -19.23 -1.65 4.67
N LYS A 171 -19.61 -2.01 5.89
CA LYS A 171 -20.31 -1.09 6.77
C LYS A 171 -19.36 0.05 7.13
N ALA A 172 -19.82 1.28 6.93
CA ALA A 172 -19.08 2.47 7.31
C ALA A 172 -20.06 3.51 7.87
N THR A 173 -19.77 4.00 9.06
CA THR A 173 -20.60 5.00 9.74
C THR A 173 -19.82 6.30 9.81
N ALA A 174 -20.34 7.34 9.16
CA ALA A 174 -19.77 8.67 9.31
C ALA A 174 -19.97 9.14 10.76
N GLY A 175 -18.95 9.74 11.38
CA GLY A 175 -19.01 10.17 12.77
C GLY A 175 -18.99 9.04 13.81
N ALA A 176 -18.43 7.87 13.45
CA ALA A 176 -18.32 6.74 14.37
C ALA A 176 -17.54 7.07 15.66
N LEU A 177 -16.48 7.90 15.56
CA LEU A 177 -15.70 8.38 16.70
C LEU A 177 -16.56 9.20 17.67
N GLY A 178 -17.21 10.27 17.18
CA GLY A 178 -18.09 11.10 18.00
C GLY A 178 -19.22 10.29 18.62
N SER A 179 -19.82 9.37 17.86
CA SER A 179 -20.88 8.49 18.36
C SER A 179 -20.42 7.58 19.50
N ALA A 180 -19.21 7.03 19.41
CA ALA A 180 -18.64 6.20 20.47
C ALA A 180 -18.34 7.01 21.74
N LEU A 181 -17.85 8.25 21.59
CA LEU A 181 -17.63 9.17 22.72
C LEU A 181 -18.95 9.57 23.40
N HIS A 182 -19.97 9.95 22.61
CA HIS A 182 -21.28 10.33 23.14
C HIS A 182 -21.97 9.16 23.87
N ARG A 183 -21.84 7.92 23.36
CA ARG A 183 -22.35 6.71 24.05
C ARG A 183 -21.66 6.46 25.40
N ALA A 184 -20.41 6.87 25.54
CA ALA A 184 -19.67 6.81 26.81
C ALA A 184 -19.98 8.01 27.73
N GLY A 185 -20.89 8.92 27.34
CA GLY A 185 -21.23 10.12 28.10
C GLY A 185 -20.22 11.26 27.97
N LEU A 186 -19.25 11.15 27.05
CA LEU A 186 -18.22 12.16 26.82
C LEU A 186 -18.64 13.14 25.73
N LYS A 187 -18.02 14.33 25.73
CA LYS A 187 -18.34 15.43 24.82
C LYS A 187 -17.23 15.72 23.81
N THR A 188 -17.63 16.28 22.66
CA THR A 188 -16.73 16.62 21.55
C THR A 188 -16.75 18.12 21.24
N ALA A 189 -15.62 18.66 20.77
CA ALA A 189 -15.54 20.06 20.36
C ALA A 189 -14.70 20.30 19.10
N VAL A 190 -15.09 21.33 18.32
CA VAL A 190 -14.34 21.79 17.14
C VAL A 190 -14.16 23.30 17.16
N LEU A 191 -12.93 23.77 17.00
CA LEU A 191 -12.57 25.19 17.04
C LEU A 191 -11.80 25.58 15.79
N GLY A 192 -12.17 26.69 15.16
CA GLY A 192 -11.50 27.23 13.98
C GLY A 192 -12.10 26.74 12.66
N ASN A 193 -11.55 27.21 11.56
CA ASN A 193 -11.94 26.85 10.20
C ASN A 193 -10.79 27.16 9.22
N ALA A 194 -10.96 26.72 7.96
CA ALA A 194 -10.10 27.05 6.84
C ALA A 194 -10.78 27.99 5.83
N ASP A 195 -11.85 28.71 6.24
CA ASP A 195 -12.66 29.55 5.35
C ASP A 195 -11.78 30.53 4.53
N VAL A 196 -12.06 30.64 3.24
CA VAL A 196 -11.43 31.57 2.29
C VAL A 196 -12.44 32.61 1.80
N PRO A 197 -12.02 33.74 1.21
CA PRO A 197 -12.96 34.73 0.66
C PRO A 197 -13.98 34.15 -0.33
N GLN A 198 -13.60 33.12 -1.08
CA GLN A 198 -14.40 32.47 -2.11
C GLN A 198 -15.44 31.48 -1.53
N GLY A 199 -15.33 31.10 -0.26
CA GLY A 199 -16.28 30.18 0.37
C GLY A 199 -15.77 29.50 1.64
N LEU A 200 -16.69 28.77 2.27
CA LEU A 200 -16.42 28.10 3.54
C LEU A 200 -15.59 26.82 3.35
N ARG A 201 -14.75 26.51 4.34
CA ARG A 201 -13.95 25.28 4.48
C ARG A 201 -13.96 24.88 5.95
N ARG A 202 -14.89 23.99 6.31
CA ARG A 202 -15.22 23.63 7.70
C ARG A 202 -15.28 22.11 7.86
N GLU A 203 -14.37 21.43 7.16
CA GLU A 203 -14.21 19.98 7.11
C GLU A 203 -13.87 19.39 8.48
N ALA A 204 -13.18 20.16 9.34
CA ALA A 204 -12.82 19.82 10.73
C ALA A 204 -13.99 19.25 11.53
N LEU A 205 -15.21 19.70 11.23
CA LEU A 205 -16.43 19.20 11.86
C LEU A 205 -16.64 17.69 11.66
N SER A 206 -16.26 17.17 10.49
CA SER A 206 -16.45 15.76 10.13
C SER A 206 -15.56 14.80 10.92
N ILE A 207 -14.50 15.30 11.58
CA ILE A 207 -13.64 14.50 12.45
C ILE A 207 -14.35 14.17 13.77
N ALA A 208 -14.98 15.17 14.38
CA ALA A 208 -15.51 15.08 15.75
C ALA A 208 -17.01 14.79 15.82
N MET A 209 -17.76 15.03 14.74
CA MET A 209 -19.21 14.84 14.75
C MET A 209 -19.60 13.39 15.04
N ASP A 210 -20.79 13.20 15.60
CA ASP A 210 -21.43 11.90 15.66
C ASP A 210 -22.16 11.53 14.35
N GLU A 211 -22.80 10.37 14.32
CA GLU A 211 -23.55 9.88 13.16
C GLU A 211 -24.76 10.75 12.80
N ARG A 212 -25.20 11.62 13.72
CA ARG A 212 -26.26 12.60 13.47
C ARG A 212 -25.70 13.86 12.81
N GLY A 213 -24.37 14.04 12.80
CA GLY A 213 -23.70 15.22 12.28
C GLY A 213 -23.61 16.35 13.29
N ILE A 214 -23.62 16.05 14.59
CA ILE A 214 -23.60 17.02 15.69
C ILE A 214 -22.25 16.95 16.43
N VAL A 215 -21.70 18.11 16.79
CA VAL A 215 -20.59 18.28 17.74
C VAL A 215 -21.09 19.15 18.89
N ASP A 216 -20.81 18.76 20.14
CA ASP A 216 -21.44 19.40 21.32
C ASP A 216 -21.04 20.86 21.51
N TYR A 217 -19.75 21.17 21.35
CA TYR A 217 -19.21 22.50 21.62
C TYR A 217 -18.33 23.00 20.48
N GLY A 218 -18.19 24.32 20.39
CA GLY A 218 -17.12 24.92 19.61
C GLY A 218 -17.52 26.19 18.88
N ASN A 219 -16.67 26.59 17.93
CA ASN A 219 -16.92 27.72 17.08
C ASN A 219 -16.14 27.58 15.76
N VAL A 220 -16.86 27.47 14.65
CA VAL A 220 -16.30 27.37 13.28
C VAL A 220 -16.59 28.62 12.45
N GLY A 221 -17.17 29.65 13.04
CA GLY A 221 -17.60 30.85 12.34
C GLY A 221 -16.47 31.83 12.03
N ALA A 222 -16.77 32.86 11.23
CA ALA A 222 -15.81 33.91 10.86
C ALA A 222 -15.22 34.67 12.05
N THR A 223 -15.85 34.60 13.23
CA THR A 223 -15.31 35.19 14.47
C THR A 223 -13.95 34.64 14.87
N MET A 224 -13.60 33.42 14.43
CA MET A 224 -12.31 32.77 14.68
C MET A 224 -11.17 33.36 13.84
N LEU A 225 -11.48 34.25 12.90
CA LEU A 225 -10.54 34.82 11.95
C LEU A 225 -10.18 36.26 12.33
N VAL A 226 -9.06 36.73 11.78
CA VAL A 226 -8.62 38.13 11.87
C VAL A 226 -8.27 38.62 10.47
N SER A 227 -8.56 39.89 10.22
CA SER A 227 -8.12 40.56 8.99
C SER A 227 -6.62 40.80 9.06
N ASP A 228 -5.91 40.42 8.00
CA ASP A 228 -4.48 40.62 7.84
C ASP A 228 -4.19 40.96 6.37
N PRO A 229 -4.14 42.26 6.02
CA PRO A 229 -3.90 42.69 4.64
C PRO A 229 -2.56 42.22 4.05
N SER A 230 -1.61 41.78 4.90
CA SER A 230 -0.31 41.28 4.45
C SER A 230 -0.33 39.79 4.06
N PHE A 231 -1.35 39.05 4.49
CA PHE A 231 -1.50 37.64 4.19
C PHE A 231 -2.27 37.45 2.86
N PRO A 232 -1.86 36.55 1.95
CA PRO A 232 -2.60 36.26 0.73
C PRO A 232 -4.06 35.89 1.02
N GLY A 233 -5.02 36.64 0.44
CA GLY A 233 -6.45 36.53 0.75
C GLY A 233 -6.94 37.43 1.89
N GLY A 234 -6.07 38.22 2.53
CA GLY A 234 -6.42 39.32 3.44
C GLY A 234 -6.91 38.88 4.83
N MET A 235 -6.84 37.59 5.15
CA MET A 235 -7.37 37.03 6.39
C MET A 235 -6.59 35.78 6.82
N ARG A 236 -6.50 35.60 8.14
CA ARG A 236 -5.84 34.44 8.76
C ARG A 236 -6.56 34.01 10.04
N THR A 237 -6.17 32.87 10.59
CA THR A 237 -6.66 32.40 11.87
C THR A 237 -6.20 33.32 13.01
N GLY A 238 -7.16 33.64 13.89
CA GLY A 238 -6.89 34.33 15.14
C GLY A 238 -6.44 33.34 16.20
N TYR A 239 -5.16 32.97 16.22
CA TYR A 239 -4.61 31.99 17.18
C TYR A 239 -4.94 32.30 18.65
N GLU A 240 -4.92 33.58 19.05
CA GLU A 240 -5.34 33.99 20.40
C GLU A 240 -6.82 33.72 20.66
N LYS A 241 -7.70 33.99 19.69
CA LYS A 241 -9.13 33.70 19.80
C LYS A 241 -9.38 32.20 19.89
N LEU A 242 -8.59 31.41 19.16
CA LEU A 242 -8.66 29.96 19.17
C LEU A 242 -8.23 29.40 20.53
N LEU A 243 -7.16 29.93 21.13
CA LEU A 243 -6.73 29.60 22.50
C LEU A 243 -7.77 30.03 23.55
N GLN A 244 -8.33 31.23 23.45
CA GLN A 244 -9.39 31.70 24.36
C GLN A 244 -10.65 30.83 24.27
N ALA A 245 -11.02 30.38 23.07
CA ALA A 245 -12.12 29.45 22.90
C ALA A 245 -11.81 28.08 23.49
N PHE A 246 -10.57 27.60 23.35
CA PHE A 246 -10.10 26.36 23.97
C PHE A 246 -10.17 26.41 25.50
N ASP A 247 -9.76 27.53 26.10
CA ASP A 247 -9.76 27.74 27.56
C ASP A 247 -11.18 27.80 28.15
N ARG A 248 -12.19 28.13 27.33
CA ARG A 248 -13.61 28.17 27.73
C ARG A 248 -14.32 26.81 27.59
N LEU A 249 -13.65 25.80 27.05
CA LEU A 249 -14.28 24.49 26.85
C LEU A 249 -14.57 23.81 28.20
N PRO A 250 -15.75 23.18 28.35
CA PRO A 250 -16.08 22.40 29.53
C PRO A 250 -15.09 21.27 29.82
N GLN A 251 -14.92 20.90 31.10
CA GLN A 251 -13.94 19.88 31.52
C GLN A 251 -14.29 18.46 31.08
N ASP A 252 -15.55 18.19 30.75
CA ASP A 252 -16.07 16.91 30.21
C ASP A 252 -15.83 16.75 28.69
N THR A 253 -15.20 17.74 28.06
CA THR A 253 -14.82 17.66 26.64
C THR A 253 -13.63 16.72 26.45
N ALA A 254 -13.91 15.50 25.97
CA ALA A 254 -12.90 14.45 25.84
C ALA A 254 -12.12 14.50 24.52
N LEU A 255 -12.72 15.01 23.44
CA LEU A 255 -12.05 15.20 22.14
C LEU A 255 -12.20 16.63 21.67
N VAL A 256 -11.10 17.28 21.34
CA VAL A 256 -11.09 18.66 20.84
C VAL A 256 -10.27 18.75 19.56
N VAL A 257 -10.90 19.19 18.48
CA VAL A 257 -10.28 19.38 17.17
C VAL A 257 -10.07 20.87 16.93
N LEU A 258 -8.82 21.29 16.71
CA LEU A 258 -8.41 22.67 16.49
C LEU A 258 -7.97 22.81 15.04
N GLU A 259 -8.77 23.48 14.22
CA GLU A 259 -8.45 23.78 12.83
C GLU A 259 -7.64 25.07 12.74
N THR A 260 -6.42 24.97 12.21
CA THR A 260 -5.55 26.14 12.04
C THR A 260 -5.77 26.86 10.71
N GLY A 261 -6.14 26.16 9.63
CA GLY A 261 -6.59 26.71 8.35
C GLY A 261 -5.61 27.56 7.52
N ASP A 262 -4.58 28.16 8.11
CA ASP A 262 -3.72 29.15 7.43
C ASP A 262 -2.91 28.54 6.28
N LEU A 263 -2.36 27.34 6.46
CA LEU A 263 -1.65 26.65 5.37
C LEU A 263 -2.61 26.23 4.25
N SER A 264 -3.86 25.86 4.57
CA SER A 264 -4.89 25.59 3.57
C SER A 264 -5.27 26.83 2.77
N ARG A 265 -5.48 27.97 3.44
CA ARG A 265 -5.74 29.26 2.78
C ARG A 265 -4.61 29.66 1.85
N LEU A 266 -3.36 29.51 2.33
CA LEU A 266 -2.18 29.83 1.54
C LEU A 266 -2.07 28.92 0.32
N GLU A 267 -2.32 27.62 0.47
CA GLU A 267 -2.31 26.64 -0.63
C GLU A 267 -3.41 26.93 -1.67
N GLU A 268 -4.60 27.36 -1.25
CA GLU A 268 -5.67 27.75 -2.17
C GLU A 268 -5.29 28.97 -3.02
N MET A 269 -4.41 29.84 -2.51
CA MET A 269 -3.86 31.00 -3.23
C MET A 269 -2.57 30.68 -4.01
N ARG A 270 -2.13 29.41 -4.10
CA ARG A 270 -0.84 29.03 -4.68
C ARG A 270 -0.64 29.53 -6.10
N THR A 271 -1.67 29.43 -6.95
CA THR A 271 -1.61 29.85 -8.36
C THR A 271 -1.60 31.37 -8.53
N ASP A 272 -2.12 32.09 -7.54
CA ASP A 272 -2.28 33.55 -7.57
C ASP A 272 -1.17 34.28 -6.79
N THR A 273 -0.22 33.54 -6.22
CA THR A 273 0.85 34.06 -5.36
C THR A 273 2.22 33.71 -5.93
N ARG A 274 3.13 34.69 -6.02
CA ARG A 274 4.52 34.46 -6.42
C ARG A 274 5.21 33.51 -5.42
N ASP A 275 6.04 32.58 -5.92
CA ASP A 275 6.64 31.52 -5.09
C ASP A 275 7.44 32.03 -3.89
N ASP A 276 8.16 33.15 -4.01
CA ASP A 276 8.91 33.74 -2.90
C ASP A 276 7.99 34.32 -1.80
N VAL A 277 6.88 34.96 -2.19
CA VAL A 277 5.84 35.45 -1.27
C VAL A 277 5.15 34.28 -0.59
N PHE A 278 4.82 33.23 -1.35
CA PHE A 278 4.23 31.99 -0.82
C PHE A 278 5.16 31.36 0.23
N ASN A 279 6.42 31.16 -0.11
CA ASN A 279 7.40 30.55 0.79
C ASN A 279 7.63 31.40 2.05
N MET A 280 7.72 32.72 1.91
CA MET A 280 7.82 33.65 3.04
C MET A 280 6.60 33.53 3.97
N GLN A 281 5.38 33.58 3.42
CA GLN A 281 4.14 33.49 4.19
C GLN A 281 3.95 32.12 4.84
N ARG A 282 4.42 31.05 4.18
CA ARG A 282 4.47 29.70 4.75
C ARG A 282 5.35 29.67 5.99
N GLN A 283 6.56 30.26 5.92
CA GLN A 283 7.47 30.35 7.08
C GLN A 283 6.87 31.17 8.22
N LEU A 284 6.25 32.32 7.93
CA LEU A 284 5.56 33.12 8.94
C LEU A 284 4.40 32.35 9.60
N THR A 285 3.68 31.55 8.82
CA THR A 285 2.60 30.69 9.33
C THR A 285 3.14 29.60 10.25
N LEU A 286 4.26 28.97 9.91
CA LEU A 286 4.92 27.99 10.78
C LEU A 286 5.39 28.61 12.10
N LYS A 287 5.87 29.86 12.09
CA LYS A 287 6.21 30.61 13.32
C LYS A 287 4.98 30.83 14.22
N ARG A 288 3.84 31.23 13.64
CA ARG A 288 2.57 31.35 14.38
C ARG A 288 2.08 30.01 14.94
N LEU A 289 2.18 28.94 14.15
CA LEU A 289 1.85 27.59 14.58
C LEU A 289 2.73 27.14 15.75
N ASN A 290 4.03 27.42 15.71
CA ASN A 290 4.95 27.12 16.79
C ASN A 290 4.52 27.78 18.10
N GLU A 291 4.13 29.06 18.07
CA GLU A 291 3.60 29.76 19.26
C GLU A 291 2.27 29.16 19.74
N LEU A 292 1.35 28.81 18.84
CA LEU A 292 0.12 28.09 19.21
C LEU A 292 0.45 26.79 19.95
N VAL A 293 1.36 25.99 19.42
CA VAL A 293 1.77 24.71 20.00
C VAL A 293 2.37 24.90 21.39
N GLY A 294 3.27 25.88 21.57
CA GLY A 294 3.85 26.19 22.88
C GLY A 294 2.78 26.56 23.91
N ASN A 295 1.82 27.40 23.52
CA ASN A 295 0.70 27.82 24.36
C ASN A 295 -0.30 26.68 24.66
N LEU A 296 -0.51 25.77 23.72
CA LEU A 296 -1.35 24.59 23.96
C LEU A 296 -0.67 23.64 24.94
N VAL A 297 0.60 23.31 24.71
CA VAL A 297 1.36 22.38 25.56
C VAL A 297 1.42 22.85 27.01
N SER A 298 1.49 24.16 27.27
CA SER A 298 1.46 24.70 28.65
C SER A 298 0.12 24.52 29.36
N ARG A 299 -0.96 24.20 28.63
CA ARG A 299 -2.32 23.93 29.17
C ARG A 299 -2.61 22.43 29.31
N LEU A 300 -1.73 21.56 28.82
CA LEU A 300 -1.93 20.11 28.85
C LEU A 300 -1.39 19.51 30.15
N ASP A 301 -2.14 18.55 30.70
CA ASP A 301 -1.58 17.60 31.65
C ASP A 301 -0.88 16.49 30.86
N THR A 302 0.44 16.59 30.71
CA THR A 302 1.24 15.61 29.92
C THR A 302 1.18 14.17 30.44
N GLN A 303 0.63 13.91 31.64
CA GLN A 303 0.40 12.57 32.15
C GLN A 303 -0.98 12.00 31.80
N ARG A 304 -1.94 12.87 31.43
CA ARG A 304 -3.35 12.48 31.22
C ARG A 304 -3.93 12.90 29.87
N ASP A 305 -3.30 13.84 29.18
CA ASP A 305 -3.77 14.38 27.90
C ASP A 305 -2.87 13.92 26.75
N LEU A 306 -3.50 13.62 25.61
CA LEU A 306 -2.82 13.28 24.36
C LEU A 306 -2.98 14.42 23.36
N LEU A 307 -1.87 14.90 22.82
CA LEU A 307 -1.82 15.85 21.72
C LEU A 307 -1.46 15.12 20.42
N LEU A 308 -2.30 15.30 19.40
CA LEU A 308 -2.05 14.86 18.03
C LEU A 308 -1.99 16.08 17.10
N ILE A 309 -0.92 16.23 16.33
CA ILE A 309 -0.82 17.23 15.26
C ILE A 309 -0.87 16.48 13.93
N LEU A 310 -1.89 16.77 13.12
CA LEU A 310 -2.19 16.03 11.90
C LEU A 310 -2.20 16.93 10.67
N SER A 311 -1.82 16.37 9.53
CA SER A 311 -1.98 16.99 8.21
C SER A 311 -2.81 16.07 7.33
N PRO A 312 -4.14 16.27 7.22
CA PRO A 312 -5.01 15.37 6.47
C PRO A 312 -4.70 15.27 4.97
N THR A 313 -4.20 16.36 4.36
CA THR A 313 -3.79 16.42 2.96
C THR A 313 -2.45 17.15 2.79
N SER A 314 -1.70 16.82 1.73
CA SER A 314 -0.40 17.45 1.47
C SER A 314 -0.54 18.85 0.86
N GLY A 315 0.39 19.74 1.20
CA GLY A 315 0.58 21.05 0.56
C GLY A 315 1.50 21.01 -0.67
N LYS A 316 1.78 19.83 -1.20
CA LYS A 316 2.47 19.63 -2.48
C LYS A 316 1.58 18.75 -3.36
N SER A 317 0.44 19.31 -3.75
CA SER A 317 -0.47 18.67 -4.69
C SER A 317 -0.08 19.09 -6.11
N ASP A 318 1.09 18.66 -6.57
CA ASP A 318 1.36 18.71 -8.01
C ASP A 318 0.52 17.61 -8.66
N THR A 319 -0.30 17.93 -9.66
CA THR A 319 -1.15 16.93 -10.35
C THR A 319 -0.33 15.81 -10.96
N GLU A 320 0.96 16.06 -11.21
CA GLU A 320 1.91 15.09 -11.76
C GLU A 320 2.63 14.25 -10.70
N ASN A 321 2.81 14.77 -9.47
CA ASN A 321 3.58 14.11 -8.39
C ASN A 321 2.85 14.21 -7.04
N PRO A 322 1.76 13.47 -6.86
CA PRO A 322 0.97 13.61 -5.64
C PRO A 322 1.72 13.04 -4.42
N GLN A 323 1.95 13.88 -3.42
CA GLN A 323 2.51 13.47 -2.14
C GLN A 323 1.38 13.04 -1.18
N TYR A 324 1.10 11.75 -1.10
CA TYR A 324 -0.01 11.22 -0.29
C TYR A 324 0.35 10.84 1.16
N LEU A 325 1.62 11.05 1.55
CA LEU A 325 2.12 10.80 2.89
C LEU A 325 2.44 12.13 3.58
N THR A 326 1.73 12.42 4.66
CA THR A 326 1.81 13.68 5.40
C THR A 326 2.33 13.46 6.83
N PRO A 327 2.93 14.46 7.49
CA PRO A 327 3.42 14.29 8.85
C PRO A 327 2.25 14.13 9.86
N ILE A 328 2.47 13.26 10.83
CA ILE A 328 1.67 13.13 12.05
C ILE A 328 2.59 13.14 13.27
N ILE A 329 2.23 13.90 14.28
CA ILE A 329 3.01 14.04 15.51
C ILE A 329 2.12 13.71 16.70
N ALA A 330 2.63 12.91 17.64
CA ALA A 330 1.99 12.62 18.91
C ALA A 330 2.85 13.12 20.08
N TYR A 331 2.22 13.61 21.14
CA TYR A 331 2.87 14.10 22.36
C TYR A 331 1.96 13.97 23.59
N GLY A 332 2.54 13.84 24.78
CA GLY A 332 1.81 13.78 26.04
C GLY A 332 1.71 12.36 26.60
N ALA A 333 0.57 12.04 27.20
CA ALA A 333 0.38 10.83 28.00
C ALA A 333 0.60 9.55 27.17
N GLY A 334 1.42 8.63 27.69
CA GLY A 334 1.73 7.38 27.01
C GLY A 334 2.61 7.50 25.77
N VAL A 335 3.06 8.72 25.43
CA VAL A 335 3.92 8.97 24.27
C VAL A 335 5.38 9.04 24.71
N THR A 336 6.23 8.25 24.07
CA THR A 336 7.68 8.31 24.21
C THR A 336 8.35 8.70 22.90
N PRO A 337 9.58 9.24 22.92
CA PRO A 337 10.35 9.49 21.70
C PRO A 337 10.43 8.26 20.79
N GLY A 338 10.03 8.40 19.52
CA GLY A 338 10.09 7.30 18.56
C GLY A 338 9.22 7.50 17.31
N LEU A 339 9.06 6.43 16.54
CA LEU A 339 8.29 6.43 15.30
C LEU A 339 6.89 5.86 15.54
N LEU A 340 5.88 6.55 15.01
CA LEU A 340 4.50 6.07 14.98
C LEU A 340 4.39 4.90 13.98
N SER A 341 3.67 3.87 14.40
CA SER A 341 3.42 2.65 13.64
C SER A 341 2.04 2.11 14.01
N SER A 342 1.43 1.31 13.14
CA SER A 342 0.15 0.67 13.43
C SER A 342 0.11 -0.77 12.94
N PRO A 343 -0.72 -1.64 13.56
CA PRO A 343 -0.98 -2.97 13.03
C PRO A 343 -1.59 -2.96 11.61
N THR A 344 -2.21 -1.85 11.21
CA THR A 344 -2.79 -1.65 9.86
C THR A 344 -1.70 -1.63 8.79
N THR A 345 -0.60 -0.91 9.02
CA THR A 345 0.50 -0.80 8.05
C THR A 345 1.60 -1.85 8.29
N LYS A 346 1.79 -2.29 9.53
CA LYS A 346 2.93 -3.13 9.98
C LYS A 346 4.28 -2.56 9.53
N ARG A 347 4.38 -1.23 9.46
CA ARG A 347 5.57 -0.54 8.98
C ARG A 347 5.88 0.65 9.87
N ALA A 348 7.01 0.55 10.57
CA ALA A 348 7.52 1.62 11.42
C ALA A 348 7.64 2.94 10.63
N GLY A 349 7.11 4.02 11.21
CA GLY A 349 7.09 5.35 10.61
C GLY A 349 5.94 5.59 9.63
N ILE A 350 5.05 4.62 9.36
CA ILE A 350 3.87 4.81 8.50
C ILE A 350 2.60 4.37 9.25
N VAL A 351 1.59 5.22 9.24
CA VAL A 351 0.25 4.95 9.79
C VAL A 351 -0.83 5.34 8.78
N MET A 352 -2.07 4.92 8.99
CA MET A 352 -3.22 5.36 8.18
C MET A 352 -4.06 6.39 8.91
N ASN A 353 -4.72 7.28 8.17
CA ASN A 353 -5.71 8.20 8.75
C ASN A 353 -6.84 7.48 9.51
N THR A 354 -7.19 6.26 9.10
CA THR A 354 -8.18 5.40 9.77
C THR A 354 -7.72 4.89 11.14
N ASP A 355 -6.42 4.94 11.45
CA ASP A 355 -5.86 4.51 12.74
C ASP A 355 -6.10 5.53 13.86
N ILE A 356 -6.44 6.78 13.51
CA ILE A 356 -6.60 7.87 14.47
C ILE A 356 -7.79 7.64 15.40
N ALA A 357 -8.99 7.40 14.87
CA ALA A 357 -10.18 7.18 15.69
C ALA A 357 -10.03 6.00 16.68
N PRO A 358 -9.55 4.80 16.26
CA PRO A 358 -9.22 3.72 17.18
C PRO A 358 -8.20 4.10 18.25
N THR A 359 -7.19 4.92 17.91
CA THR A 359 -6.20 5.42 18.88
C THR A 359 -6.84 6.32 19.94
N VAL A 360 -7.72 7.24 19.53
CA VAL A 360 -8.47 8.11 20.44
C VAL A 360 -9.34 7.30 21.39
N LEU A 361 -10.08 6.32 20.86
CA LEU A 361 -10.95 5.46 21.66
C LEU A 361 -10.15 4.60 22.65
N GLN A 362 -9.06 3.98 22.21
CA GLN A 362 -8.20 3.19 23.09
C GLN A 362 -7.59 4.06 24.21
N PHE A 363 -7.10 5.25 23.88
CA PHE A 363 -6.52 6.17 24.86
C PHE A 363 -7.54 6.57 25.95
N LEU A 364 -8.80 6.79 25.56
CA LEU A 364 -9.91 7.11 26.46
C LEU A 364 -10.58 5.87 27.08
N ASN A 365 -10.00 4.67 26.90
CA ASN A 365 -10.50 3.39 27.41
C ASN A 365 -11.93 3.06 26.95
N ILE A 366 -12.27 3.38 25.70
CA ILE A 366 -13.55 3.08 25.06
C ILE A 366 -13.38 1.94 24.07
N GLY A 367 -14.35 1.02 24.05
CA GLY A 367 -14.37 -0.09 23.10
C GLY A 367 -14.42 0.40 21.65
N ILE A 368 -13.54 -0.15 20.80
CA ILE A 368 -13.44 0.21 19.38
C ILE A 368 -14.59 -0.48 18.60
N PRO A 369 -15.45 0.25 17.89
CA PRO A 369 -16.50 -0.34 17.05
C PRO A 369 -15.93 -1.29 15.99
N GLY A 370 -16.57 -2.45 15.80
CA GLY A 370 -16.09 -3.48 14.88
C GLY A 370 -16.11 -3.10 13.39
N GLU A 371 -16.78 -2.01 13.03
CA GLU A 371 -16.79 -1.44 11.68
C GLU A 371 -15.55 -0.60 11.35
N MET A 372 -14.79 -0.16 12.36
CA MET A 372 -13.53 0.54 12.13
C MET A 372 -12.48 -0.44 11.58
N THR A 373 -11.89 -0.09 10.45
CA THR A 373 -10.84 -0.91 9.83
C THR A 373 -9.46 -0.60 10.40
N GLY A 374 -9.24 0.66 10.78
CA GLY A 374 -7.98 1.10 11.39
C GLY A 374 -7.71 0.44 12.73
N GLN A 375 -6.48 0.59 13.23
CA GLN A 375 -6.03 0.00 14.49
C GLN A 375 -5.25 1.03 15.30
N PRO A 376 -5.30 0.97 16.65
CA PRO A 376 -4.58 1.92 17.48
C PRO A 376 -3.09 1.97 17.17
N MET A 377 -2.56 3.20 17.13
CA MET A 377 -1.15 3.46 16.90
C MET A 377 -0.31 3.07 18.11
N HIS A 378 0.92 2.69 17.83
CA HIS A 378 1.95 2.41 18.82
C HIS A 378 3.27 3.06 18.41
N ILE A 379 4.20 3.11 19.35
CA ILE A 379 5.51 3.72 19.17
C ILE A 379 6.56 2.62 19.04
N THR A 380 7.47 2.81 18.09
CA THR A 380 8.60 1.92 17.79
C THR A 380 9.92 2.70 17.78
N GLY A 381 11.02 2.05 18.15
CA GLY A 381 12.38 2.65 18.14
C GLY A 381 12.79 3.29 19.48
N ARG A 382 14.06 3.70 19.59
CA ARG A 382 14.63 4.35 20.79
C ARG A 382 14.99 5.82 20.60
N GLU A 383 14.84 6.54 21.70
CA GLU A 383 15.52 7.75 22.18
C GLU A 383 15.41 9.06 21.40
N LYS A 384 15.34 9.09 20.06
CA LYS A 384 15.14 10.37 19.32
C LYS A 384 14.36 10.19 18.02
N VAL A 385 13.43 11.11 17.78
CA VAL A 385 12.81 11.28 16.46
C VAL A 385 13.80 11.94 15.52
N GLU A 386 14.19 11.23 14.47
CA GLU A 386 14.97 11.80 13.38
C GLU A 386 14.07 12.10 12.18
N VAL A 387 13.66 13.36 12.03
CA VAL A 387 12.91 13.84 10.84
C VAL A 387 13.63 13.45 9.55
N ASN A 388 14.97 13.48 9.55
CA ASN A 388 15.81 13.09 8.43
C ASN A 388 15.65 11.62 8.02
N VAL A 389 15.35 10.71 8.94
CA VAL A 389 15.09 9.29 8.62
C VAL A 389 13.78 9.15 7.87
N LEU A 390 12.69 9.75 8.37
CA LEU A 390 11.40 9.71 7.68
C LEU A 390 11.45 10.44 6.34
N ASN A 391 12.25 11.51 6.23
CA ASN A 391 12.40 12.22 4.98
C ASN A 391 13.14 11.38 3.94
N ARG A 392 14.19 10.64 4.34
CA ARG A 392 14.88 9.69 3.47
C ARG A 392 13.92 8.59 2.99
N MET A 393 13.09 8.06 3.90
CA MET A 393 12.06 7.09 3.56
C MET A 393 11.02 7.65 2.58
N LEU A 394 10.51 8.86 2.83
CA LEU A 394 9.53 9.52 1.98
C LEU A 394 10.08 9.79 0.58
N ASN A 395 11.31 10.30 0.49
CA ASN A 395 12.00 10.53 -0.78
C ASN A 395 12.16 9.24 -1.57
N GLN A 396 12.63 8.17 -0.93
CA GLN A 396 12.81 6.88 -1.58
C GLN A 396 11.48 6.30 -2.09
N LEU A 397 10.43 6.38 -1.27
CA LEU A 397 9.08 5.94 -1.67
C LEU A 397 8.54 6.74 -2.86
N THR A 398 8.78 8.05 -2.87
CA THR A 398 8.33 8.96 -3.92
C THR A 398 9.05 8.67 -5.25
N ILE A 399 10.37 8.43 -5.20
CA ILE A 399 11.15 8.00 -6.38
C ILE A 399 10.56 6.72 -6.95
N THR A 400 10.37 5.68 -6.12
CA THR A 400 9.81 4.39 -6.56
C THR A 400 8.39 4.55 -7.13
N TYR A 401 7.54 5.38 -6.51
CA TYR A 401 6.18 5.63 -6.98
C TYR A 401 6.16 6.32 -8.36
N ASN A 402 6.95 7.38 -8.53
CA ASN A 402 6.95 8.17 -9.77
C ASN A 402 7.49 7.38 -10.97
N ILE A 403 8.53 6.56 -10.78
CA ILE A 403 9.13 5.78 -11.88
C ILE A 403 8.33 4.52 -12.22
N ARG A 404 7.55 3.98 -11.28
CA ARG A 404 6.87 2.68 -11.41
C ARG A 404 5.99 2.60 -12.66
N PRO A 405 5.07 3.57 -12.95
CA PRO A 405 4.25 3.50 -14.16
C PRO A 405 5.07 3.47 -15.44
N GLY A 406 6.13 4.27 -15.53
CA GLY A 406 7.01 4.35 -16.71
C GLY A 406 7.75 3.04 -16.95
N ILE A 407 8.41 2.52 -15.91
CA ILE A 407 9.18 1.27 -15.99
C ILE A 407 8.28 0.06 -16.28
N GLN A 408 7.12 -0.05 -15.63
CA GLN A 408 6.18 -1.13 -15.88
C GLN A 408 5.60 -1.07 -17.30
N LYS A 409 5.22 0.12 -17.79
CA LYS A 409 4.78 0.31 -19.18
C LYS A 409 5.86 -0.10 -20.17
N GLY A 410 7.11 0.31 -19.93
CA GLY A 410 8.27 -0.06 -20.76
C GLY A 410 8.47 -1.57 -20.80
N TYR A 411 8.41 -2.25 -19.65
CA TYR A 411 8.54 -3.70 -19.57
C TYR A 411 7.40 -4.44 -20.30
N ILE A 412 6.15 -4.00 -20.13
CA ILE A 412 5.02 -4.60 -20.84
C ILE A 412 5.15 -4.41 -22.36
N PHE A 413 5.55 -3.22 -22.80
CA PHE A 413 5.75 -2.93 -24.22
C PHE A 413 6.89 -3.75 -24.81
N TYR A 414 8.00 -3.89 -24.07
CA TYR A 414 9.11 -4.76 -24.43
C TYR A 414 8.66 -6.21 -24.63
N GLN A 415 7.87 -6.77 -23.70
CA GLN A 415 7.31 -8.12 -23.85
C GLN A 415 6.41 -8.24 -25.07
N LEU A 416 5.54 -7.25 -25.31
CA LEU A 416 4.61 -7.27 -26.44
C LEU A 416 5.35 -7.27 -27.78
N ILE A 417 6.31 -6.37 -27.96
CA ILE A 417 7.16 -6.34 -29.17
C ILE A 417 7.88 -7.66 -29.33
N LEU A 418 8.54 -8.14 -28.27
CA LEU A 418 9.32 -9.37 -28.33
C LEU A 418 8.45 -10.56 -28.72
N LEU A 419 7.24 -10.65 -28.16
CA LEU A 419 6.28 -11.70 -28.49
C LEU A 419 5.85 -11.62 -29.96
N LEU A 420 5.47 -10.44 -30.45
CA LEU A 420 5.06 -10.24 -31.85
C LEU A 420 6.17 -10.56 -32.84
N VAL A 421 7.40 -10.10 -32.57
CA VAL A 421 8.58 -10.39 -33.40
C VAL A 421 8.92 -11.89 -33.37
N SER A 422 8.77 -12.53 -32.21
CA SER A 422 8.98 -13.98 -32.08
C SER A 422 7.94 -14.77 -32.87
N LEU A 423 6.66 -14.41 -32.78
CA LEU A 423 5.60 -15.04 -33.58
C LEU A 423 5.85 -14.83 -35.08
N TYR A 424 6.25 -13.63 -35.50
CA TYR A 424 6.66 -13.39 -36.89
C TYR A 424 7.80 -14.33 -37.31
N CYS A 425 8.83 -14.49 -36.48
CA CYS A 425 9.93 -15.42 -36.76
C CYS A 425 9.46 -16.88 -36.88
N ILE A 426 8.51 -17.29 -36.03
CA ILE A 426 7.94 -18.64 -36.03
C ILE A 426 7.12 -18.89 -37.30
N PHE A 427 6.21 -17.98 -37.68
CA PHE A 427 5.34 -18.15 -38.84
C PHE A 427 6.06 -17.98 -40.18
N TRP A 428 7.01 -17.05 -40.28
CA TRP A 428 7.80 -16.83 -41.50
C TRP A 428 9.15 -17.57 -41.51
N ARG A 429 9.35 -18.50 -40.55
CA ARG A 429 10.54 -19.38 -40.45
C ARG A 429 11.87 -18.61 -40.56
N ARG A 430 11.96 -17.45 -39.91
CA ARG A 430 13.16 -16.59 -39.91
C ARG A 430 14.19 -17.06 -38.88
N LYS A 431 14.83 -18.20 -39.15
CA LYS A 431 15.76 -18.90 -38.25
C LYS A 431 16.85 -18.02 -37.61
N LYS A 432 17.58 -17.25 -38.43
CA LYS A 432 18.65 -16.35 -37.95
C LYS A 432 18.15 -15.32 -36.95
N LEU A 433 16.97 -14.76 -37.18
CA LEU A 433 16.37 -13.77 -36.29
C LEU A 433 15.87 -14.44 -35.01
N GLY A 434 15.32 -15.65 -35.09
CA GLY A 434 14.91 -16.46 -33.93
C GLY A 434 16.02 -16.65 -32.89
N ARG A 435 17.24 -17.02 -33.32
CA ARG A 435 18.40 -17.16 -32.41
C ARG A 435 18.80 -15.86 -31.73
N VAL A 436 18.63 -14.73 -32.41
CA VAL A 436 18.93 -13.41 -31.85
C VAL A 436 17.94 -13.07 -30.73
N LEU A 437 16.71 -13.60 -30.78
CA LEU A 437 15.66 -13.34 -29.77
C LEU A 437 15.83 -14.15 -28.48
N GLU A 438 16.57 -15.25 -28.50
CA GLU A 438 16.76 -16.13 -27.34
C GLU A 438 17.20 -15.40 -26.05
N PRO A 439 18.27 -14.56 -26.06
CA PRO A 439 18.67 -13.78 -24.89
C PRO A 439 17.58 -12.83 -24.39
N PHE A 440 16.81 -12.24 -25.31
CA PHE A 440 15.73 -11.31 -24.96
C PHE A 440 14.54 -12.04 -24.34
N LEU A 441 14.24 -13.28 -24.75
CA LEU A 441 13.20 -14.08 -24.11
C LEU A 441 13.59 -14.48 -22.69
N LEU A 442 14.88 -14.78 -22.45
CA LEU A 442 15.41 -15.02 -21.11
C LEU A 442 15.39 -13.75 -20.25
N SER A 443 15.72 -12.59 -20.83
CA SER A 443 15.74 -11.34 -20.08
C SER A 443 14.35 -10.94 -19.55
N VAL A 444 13.26 -11.32 -20.25
CA VAL A 444 11.89 -11.14 -19.75
C VAL A 444 11.67 -11.84 -18.40
N MET A 445 12.28 -13.01 -18.18
CA MET A 445 12.24 -13.74 -16.90
C MET A 445 13.20 -13.17 -15.85
N VAL A 446 14.23 -12.44 -16.29
CA VAL A 446 15.23 -11.77 -15.43
C VAL A 446 14.67 -10.48 -14.84
N VAL A 447 13.90 -9.69 -15.59
CA VAL A 447 13.40 -8.38 -15.13
C VAL A 447 12.67 -8.44 -13.77
N PRO A 448 11.76 -9.42 -13.49
CA PRO A 448 11.14 -9.53 -12.17
C PRO A 448 12.13 -9.71 -11.01
N LEU A 449 13.20 -10.47 -11.25
CA LEU A 449 14.29 -10.64 -10.29
C LEU A 449 15.04 -9.33 -10.09
N VAL A 450 15.35 -8.61 -11.18
CA VAL A 450 16.01 -7.30 -11.10
C VAL A 450 15.16 -6.29 -10.34
N TYR A 451 13.85 -6.23 -10.57
CA TYR A 451 12.95 -5.37 -9.79
C TYR A 451 12.99 -5.64 -8.30
N LEU A 452 13.23 -6.90 -7.90
CA LEU A 452 13.34 -7.28 -6.50
C LEU A 452 14.70 -6.92 -5.91
N LEU A 453 15.77 -6.97 -6.72
CA LEU A 453 17.14 -6.71 -6.29
C LEU A 453 17.54 -5.23 -6.36
N LEU A 454 16.86 -4.42 -7.18
CA LEU A 454 17.13 -2.98 -7.33
C LEU A 454 17.28 -2.22 -6.00
N PRO A 455 16.48 -2.49 -4.94
CA PRO A 455 16.62 -1.79 -3.67
C PRO A 455 17.97 -1.99 -2.95
N LEU A 456 18.78 -2.96 -3.38
CA LEU A 456 20.14 -3.16 -2.86
C LEU A 456 21.13 -2.11 -3.38
N LEU A 457 20.78 -1.37 -4.43
CA LEU A 457 21.61 -0.31 -5.00
C LEU A 457 21.19 1.08 -4.50
N PRO A 458 22.09 2.07 -4.53
CA PRO A 458 21.77 3.46 -4.23
C PRO A 458 20.89 4.04 -5.35
N GLN A 459 19.71 4.55 -5.02
CA GLN A 459 18.75 5.07 -6.00
C GLN A 459 18.58 6.60 -5.87
N PRO A 460 19.61 7.42 -6.11
CA PRO A 460 19.56 8.86 -5.85
C PRO A 460 18.62 9.62 -6.79
N ALA A 461 18.32 9.05 -7.97
CA ALA A 461 17.43 9.66 -8.95
C ALA A 461 16.74 8.61 -9.82
N GLY A 462 15.57 8.94 -10.36
CA GLY A 462 14.77 8.00 -11.16
C GLY A 462 15.47 7.47 -12.42
N TRP A 463 16.29 8.29 -13.09
CA TRP A 463 17.05 7.85 -14.27
C TRP A 463 18.17 6.86 -13.92
N VAL A 464 18.75 6.97 -12.71
CA VAL A 464 19.75 6.02 -12.21
C VAL A 464 19.10 4.64 -12.05
N VAL A 465 17.90 4.58 -11.49
CA VAL A 465 17.14 3.32 -11.35
C VAL A 465 16.90 2.64 -12.70
N VAL A 466 16.61 3.42 -13.75
CA VAL A 466 16.43 2.88 -15.11
C VAL A 466 17.75 2.30 -15.66
N LEU A 467 18.87 2.98 -15.46
CA LEU A 467 20.18 2.47 -15.89
C LEU A 467 20.58 1.21 -15.12
N GLU A 468 20.41 1.19 -13.79
CA GLU A 468 20.65 0.03 -12.95
C GLU A 468 19.81 -1.17 -13.39
N LEU A 469 18.53 -0.95 -13.68
CA LEU A 469 17.62 -1.96 -14.21
C LEU A 469 18.17 -2.57 -15.50
N LEU A 470 18.57 -1.73 -16.46
CA LEU A 470 19.09 -2.19 -17.75
C LEU A 470 20.41 -2.96 -17.59
N ILE A 471 21.36 -2.42 -16.82
CA ILE A 471 22.67 -3.03 -16.59
C ILE A 471 22.51 -4.39 -15.89
N LEU A 472 21.77 -4.45 -14.79
CA LEU A 472 21.55 -5.71 -14.06
C LEU A 472 20.81 -6.74 -14.91
N THR A 473 19.82 -6.32 -15.72
CA THR A 473 19.11 -7.22 -16.62
C THR A 473 20.06 -7.84 -17.64
N VAL A 474 20.93 -7.03 -18.26
CA VAL A 474 21.94 -7.52 -19.21
C VAL A 474 22.93 -8.45 -18.51
N LEU A 475 23.48 -8.07 -17.36
CA LEU A 475 24.47 -8.86 -16.63
C LEU A 475 23.93 -10.23 -16.21
N ILE A 476 22.74 -10.29 -15.61
CA ILE A 476 22.13 -11.56 -15.18
C ILE A 476 21.74 -12.42 -16.39
N THR A 477 21.27 -11.81 -17.49
CA THR A 477 20.97 -12.54 -18.73
C THR A 477 22.24 -13.16 -19.34
N LEU A 478 23.33 -12.38 -19.45
CA LEU A 478 24.61 -12.86 -19.96
C LEU A 478 25.20 -13.95 -19.06
N PHE A 479 25.09 -13.79 -17.75
CA PHE A 479 25.52 -14.80 -16.78
C PHE A 479 24.72 -16.10 -16.92
N THR A 480 23.40 -16.00 -17.12
CA THR A 480 22.53 -17.17 -17.37
C THR A 480 22.95 -17.91 -18.65
N ILE A 481 23.20 -17.17 -19.73
CA ILE A 481 23.69 -17.74 -21.01
C ILE A 481 25.07 -18.38 -20.83
N PHE A 482 25.96 -17.74 -20.06
CA PHE A 482 27.27 -18.28 -19.78
C PHE A 482 27.18 -19.62 -19.03
N ILE A 483 26.40 -19.69 -17.95
CA ILE A 483 26.17 -20.94 -17.20
C ILE A 483 25.60 -22.03 -18.10
N HIS A 484 24.63 -21.68 -18.95
CA HIS A 484 24.03 -22.62 -19.89
C HIS A 484 25.06 -23.17 -20.89
N ARG A 485 25.89 -22.30 -21.47
CA ARG A 485 26.95 -22.68 -22.43
C ARG A 485 28.02 -23.57 -21.81
N GLN A 486 28.31 -23.40 -20.52
CA GLN A 486 29.24 -24.27 -19.78
C GLN A 486 28.61 -25.62 -19.40
N GLY A 487 27.33 -25.86 -19.72
CA GLY A 487 26.62 -27.10 -19.41
C GLY A 487 26.32 -27.32 -17.93
N LEU A 488 26.50 -26.28 -17.10
CA LEU A 488 26.38 -26.37 -15.64
C LEU A 488 24.91 -26.50 -15.19
N LEU A 489 24.05 -25.59 -15.66
CA LEU A 489 22.63 -25.55 -15.31
C LEU A 489 21.78 -25.12 -16.51
N ASP A 490 20.54 -25.60 -16.52
CA ASP A 490 19.52 -25.14 -17.47
C ASP A 490 19.04 -23.72 -17.10
N PRO A 491 18.87 -22.81 -18.08
CA PRO A 491 18.51 -21.42 -17.82
C PRO A 491 17.14 -21.30 -17.15
N PHE A 492 16.17 -22.17 -17.46
CA PHE A 492 14.86 -22.13 -16.80
C PHE A 492 14.95 -22.57 -15.36
N ILE A 493 15.73 -23.62 -15.06
CA ILE A 493 15.98 -24.05 -13.66
C ILE A 493 16.60 -22.89 -12.88
N PHE A 494 17.68 -22.29 -13.39
CA PHE A 494 18.38 -21.21 -12.71
C PHE A 494 17.48 -20.00 -12.46
N LEU A 495 16.85 -19.45 -13.50
CA LEU A 495 16.04 -18.24 -13.38
C LEU A 495 14.80 -18.45 -12.52
N CYS A 496 14.12 -19.59 -12.67
CA CYS A 496 12.90 -19.87 -11.93
C CYS A 496 13.17 -20.06 -10.43
N PHE A 497 14.14 -20.90 -10.06
CA PHE A 497 14.45 -21.12 -8.64
C PHE A 497 15.14 -19.91 -8.00
N THR A 498 15.88 -19.09 -8.75
CA THR A 498 16.44 -17.85 -8.22
C THR A 498 15.33 -16.83 -7.90
N ASN A 499 14.38 -16.63 -8.83
CA ASN A 499 13.19 -15.80 -8.57
C ASN A 499 12.40 -16.31 -7.36
N ALA A 500 12.01 -17.57 -7.38
CA ALA A 500 11.22 -18.17 -6.31
C ALA A 500 11.96 -18.14 -4.96
N GLY A 501 13.24 -18.53 -4.96
CA GLY A 501 14.06 -18.59 -3.76
C GLY A 501 14.22 -17.23 -3.10
N ILE A 502 14.54 -16.18 -3.85
CA ILE A 502 14.72 -14.84 -3.30
C ILE A 502 13.38 -14.27 -2.79
N ILE A 503 12.26 -14.48 -3.49
CA ILE A 503 10.94 -14.06 -3.01
C ILE A 503 10.58 -14.76 -1.69
N LEU A 504 10.78 -16.08 -1.60
CA LEU A 504 10.47 -16.85 -0.40
C LEU A 504 11.38 -16.44 0.77
N LEU A 505 12.69 -16.32 0.53
CA LEU A 505 13.66 -15.89 1.56
C LEU A 505 13.36 -14.47 2.04
N ASP A 506 13.11 -13.53 1.12
CA ASP A 506 12.71 -12.16 1.46
C ASP A 506 11.45 -12.15 2.33
N THR A 507 10.46 -12.97 1.99
CA THR A 507 9.23 -13.08 2.79
C THR A 507 9.49 -13.63 4.20
N MET A 508 10.35 -14.66 4.33
CA MET A 508 10.73 -15.22 5.62
C MET A 508 11.53 -14.23 6.48
N LEU A 509 12.25 -13.29 5.85
CA LEU A 509 13.00 -12.22 6.51
C LEU A 509 12.16 -10.95 6.78
N GLY A 510 10.85 -10.97 6.53
CA GLY A 510 9.96 -9.84 6.79
C GLY A 510 9.85 -8.81 5.65
N ASN A 511 10.08 -9.26 4.41
CA ASN A 511 9.93 -8.52 3.15
C ASN A 511 10.82 -7.26 3.00
N PRO A 512 12.10 -7.25 3.40
CA PRO A 512 12.96 -6.08 3.21
C PRO A 512 12.96 -5.58 1.74
N LEU A 513 13.16 -6.47 0.77
CA LEU A 513 13.23 -6.14 -0.64
C LEU A 513 11.85 -5.82 -1.23
N GLN A 514 10.83 -6.64 -0.93
CA GLN A 514 9.48 -6.39 -1.45
C GLN A 514 8.88 -5.05 -0.98
N LYS A 515 9.25 -4.53 0.20
CA LYS A 515 8.80 -3.22 0.71
C LYS A 515 9.20 -2.02 -0.16
N THR A 516 10.23 -2.19 -0.97
CA THR A 516 10.93 -1.12 -1.69
C THR A 516 11.04 -1.37 -3.20
N SER A 517 10.78 -2.61 -3.63
CA SER A 517 10.76 -3.02 -5.03
C SER A 517 9.67 -2.34 -5.87
N ILE A 518 9.92 -2.26 -7.18
CA ILE A 518 9.01 -1.63 -8.16
C ILE A 518 7.69 -2.40 -8.34
N MET A 519 7.70 -3.72 -8.14
CA MET A 519 6.51 -4.58 -8.19
C MET A 519 5.95 -4.90 -6.80
N GLY A 520 6.55 -4.34 -5.75
CA GLY A 520 6.14 -4.55 -4.37
C GLY A 520 5.16 -3.51 -3.88
N TYR A 521 5.33 -3.09 -2.63
CA TYR A 521 4.34 -2.28 -1.91
C TYR A 521 4.20 -0.86 -2.45
N ASP A 522 3.03 -0.27 -2.23
CA ASP A 522 2.72 1.12 -2.56
C ASP A 522 2.03 1.78 -1.35
N PRO A 523 2.84 2.26 -0.38
CA PRO A 523 2.32 2.95 0.80
C PRO A 523 1.85 4.37 0.50
N ILE A 524 2.18 4.92 -0.67
CA ILE A 524 1.80 6.28 -1.08
C ILE A 524 0.31 6.28 -1.42
N VAL A 525 -0.14 5.38 -2.28
CA VAL A 525 -1.59 5.25 -2.57
C VAL A 525 -2.32 4.45 -1.47
N GLY A 526 -1.58 3.75 -0.61
CA GLY A 526 -2.16 2.90 0.42
C GLY A 526 -2.75 1.60 -0.13
N ALA A 527 -2.21 1.12 -1.25
CA ALA A 527 -2.70 -0.09 -1.92
C ALA A 527 -2.27 -1.37 -1.20
N ARG A 528 -1.06 -1.41 -0.62
CA ARG A 528 -0.54 -2.52 0.18
C ARG A 528 0.68 -2.09 1.00
N PHE A 529 0.76 -2.54 2.25
CA PHE A 529 1.85 -2.22 3.19
C PHE A 529 2.69 -3.43 3.65
N TYR A 530 2.16 -4.66 3.52
CA TYR A 530 2.81 -5.91 3.94
C TYR A 530 2.31 -7.10 3.09
N GLY A 531 2.94 -8.28 3.26
CA GLY A 531 2.56 -9.52 2.58
C GLY A 531 3.23 -9.74 1.22
N ILE A 532 2.81 -10.73 0.44
CA ILE A 532 3.28 -10.92 -0.94
C ILE A 532 2.29 -10.20 -1.87
N GLY A 533 2.78 -9.22 -2.63
CA GLY A 533 2.00 -8.49 -3.64
C GLY A 533 1.48 -9.40 -4.75
N ASN A 534 0.46 -8.95 -5.49
CA ASN A 534 -0.19 -9.78 -6.51
C ASN A 534 0.73 -10.05 -7.71
N GLU A 535 1.60 -9.09 -8.00
CA GLU A 535 2.64 -9.14 -9.01
C GLU A 535 3.63 -10.26 -8.70
N TYR A 536 4.28 -10.19 -7.52
CA TYR A 536 5.26 -11.19 -7.07
C TYR A 536 4.64 -12.55 -6.75
N MET A 537 3.37 -12.60 -6.35
CA MET A 537 2.65 -13.86 -6.20
C MET A 537 2.54 -14.60 -7.54
N GLY A 538 2.19 -13.90 -8.63
CA GLY A 538 2.15 -14.51 -9.96
C GLY A 538 3.53 -14.99 -10.43
N ILE A 539 4.57 -14.17 -10.22
CA ILE A 539 5.98 -14.54 -10.50
C ILE A 539 6.38 -15.79 -9.71
N LEU A 540 6.06 -15.85 -8.43
CA LEU A 540 6.40 -16.97 -7.54
C LEU A 540 5.72 -18.27 -7.99
N ILE A 541 4.42 -18.25 -8.26
CA ILE A 541 3.69 -19.45 -8.70
C ILE A 541 4.19 -19.91 -10.08
N GLY A 542 4.31 -18.99 -11.04
CA GLY A 542 4.76 -19.30 -12.39
C GLY A 542 6.18 -19.86 -12.43
N SER A 543 7.10 -19.22 -11.71
CA SER A 543 8.50 -19.66 -11.60
C SER A 543 8.61 -21.02 -10.92
N ILE A 544 7.91 -21.28 -9.82
CA ILE A 544 7.96 -22.56 -9.13
C ILE A 544 7.46 -23.70 -10.03
N ILE A 545 6.37 -23.52 -10.78
CA ILE A 545 5.84 -24.56 -11.69
C ILE A 545 6.86 -24.88 -12.80
N ILE A 546 7.40 -23.85 -13.47
CA ILE A 546 8.30 -24.05 -14.61
C ILE A 546 9.68 -24.52 -14.16
N GLY A 547 10.21 -24.00 -13.05
CA GLY A 547 11.44 -24.48 -12.44
C GLY A 547 11.34 -25.96 -12.06
N SER A 548 10.25 -26.35 -11.41
CA SER A 548 10.00 -27.74 -10.98
C SER A 548 9.91 -28.71 -12.17
N THR A 549 9.17 -28.32 -13.21
CA THR A 549 8.99 -29.16 -14.41
C THR A 549 10.24 -29.22 -15.29
N SER A 550 11.00 -28.14 -15.39
CA SER A 550 12.33 -28.13 -16.03
C SER A 550 13.33 -29.00 -15.26
N LEU A 551 13.31 -28.98 -13.92
CA LEU A 551 14.17 -29.82 -13.08
C LEU A 551 13.91 -31.31 -13.29
N LEU A 552 12.64 -31.72 -13.32
CA LEU A 552 12.24 -33.10 -13.63
C LEU A 552 12.64 -33.51 -15.04
N THR A 553 12.47 -32.62 -16.01
CA THR A 553 12.85 -32.85 -17.41
C THR A 553 14.36 -33.07 -17.55
N ARG A 554 15.17 -32.31 -16.80
CA ARG A 554 16.64 -32.41 -16.85
C ARG A 554 17.19 -33.64 -16.12
N PHE A 555 16.56 -34.06 -15.02
CA PHE A 555 17.06 -35.13 -14.14
C PHE A 555 16.04 -36.28 -13.97
N PRO A 556 15.67 -37.00 -15.04
CA PRO A 556 14.64 -38.04 -14.99
C PRO A 556 15.00 -39.22 -14.08
N ARG A 557 16.29 -39.50 -13.87
CA ARG A 557 16.78 -40.57 -12.99
C ARG A 557 16.33 -40.39 -11.53
N TRP A 558 16.16 -39.15 -11.08
CA TRP A 558 15.81 -38.81 -9.69
C TRP A 558 14.31 -38.51 -9.53
N ARG A 559 13.47 -38.88 -10.51
CA ARG A 559 12.05 -38.50 -10.57
C ARG A 559 11.30 -38.72 -9.26
N LYS A 560 11.40 -39.90 -8.65
CA LYS A 560 10.65 -40.23 -7.40
C LYS A 560 11.00 -39.27 -6.28
N PHE A 561 12.30 -39.01 -6.06
CA PHE A 561 12.78 -38.08 -5.06
C PHE A 561 12.38 -36.63 -5.39
N LEU A 562 12.54 -36.22 -6.65
CA LEU A 562 12.21 -34.87 -7.09
C LEU A 562 10.71 -34.55 -6.97
N ILE A 563 9.81 -35.51 -7.22
CA ILE A 563 8.37 -35.31 -7.02
C ILE A 563 8.06 -35.04 -5.55
N ILE A 564 8.68 -35.77 -4.61
CA ILE A 564 8.52 -35.54 -3.18
C ILE A 564 9.04 -34.16 -2.79
N PHE A 565 10.24 -33.80 -3.26
CA PHE A 565 10.82 -32.47 -3.04
C PHE A 565 9.93 -31.34 -3.58
N ILE A 566 9.42 -31.48 -4.80
CA ILE A 566 8.50 -30.52 -5.43
C ILE A 566 7.20 -30.40 -4.63
N GLY A 567 6.65 -31.53 -4.15
CA GLY A 567 5.48 -31.53 -3.27
C GLY A 567 5.73 -30.76 -1.97
N GLY A 568 6.89 -30.96 -1.33
CA GLY A 568 7.31 -30.20 -0.15
C GLY A 568 7.50 -28.71 -0.42
N LEU A 569 8.09 -28.35 -1.56
CA LEU A 569 8.23 -26.97 -2.00
C LEU A 569 6.85 -26.31 -2.20
N TYR A 570 5.94 -26.97 -2.91
CA TYR A 570 4.58 -26.47 -3.15
C TYR A 570 3.83 -26.22 -1.84
N LEU A 571 3.90 -27.18 -0.91
CA LEU A 571 3.27 -27.05 0.40
C LEU A 571 3.87 -25.88 1.21
N THR A 572 5.20 -25.75 1.19
CA THR A 572 5.91 -24.64 1.85
C THR A 572 5.50 -23.29 1.26
N THR A 573 5.39 -23.18 -0.07
CA THR A 573 4.95 -21.95 -0.73
C THR A 573 3.49 -21.62 -0.41
N ILE A 574 2.58 -22.60 -0.39
CA ILE A 574 1.18 -22.40 0.01
C ILE A 574 1.13 -21.86 1.45
N TYR A 575 1.90 -22.46 2.36
CA TYR A 575 1.99 -22.00 3.74
C TYR A 575 2.49 -20.55 3.84
N ILE A 576 3.57 -20.20 3.14
CA ILE A 576 4.14 -18.84 3.15
C ILE A 576 3.15 -17.82 2.58
N LEU A 577 2.44 -18.14 1.48
CA LEU A 577 1.42 -17.27 0.90
C LEU A 577 0.22 -17.06 1.84
N ALA A 578 -0.18 -18.11 2.56
CA ALA A 578 -1.34 -18.06 3.44
C ALA A 578 -1.02 -17.35 4.76
N ALA A 579 0.10 -17.68 5.41
CA ALA A 579 0.37 -17.32 6.81
C ALA A 579 0.24 -15.80 7.08
N PRO A 580 -0.49 -15.37 8.14
CA PRO A 580 -0.78 -13.94 8.35
C PRO A 580 0.43 -13.11 8.83
N GLN A 581 1.48 -13.79 9.29
CA GLN A 581 2.76 -13.17 9.64
C GLN A 581 3.70 -13.02 8.43
N LEU A 582 3.38 -13.71 7.32
CA LEU A 582 4.20 -13.79 6.11
C LEU A 582 3.44 -13.17 4.92
N GLY A 583 2.96 -13.98 3.98
CA GLY A 583 2.42 -13.52 2.70
C GLY A 583 1.02 -12.90 2.75
N THR A 584 0.11 -13.36 3.63
CA THR A 584 -1.27 -12.87 3.76
C THR A 584 -2.00 -12.65 2.40
N ASN A 585 -1.86 -13.58 1.45
CA ASN A 585 -2.46 -13.46 0.11
C ASN A 585 -3.37 -14.65 -0.19
N VAL A 586 -4.67 -14.52 0.11
CA VAL A 586 -5.60 -15.64 -0.02
C VAL A 586 -6.02 -15.93 -1.45
N GLY A 587 -6.22 -14.91 -2.29
CA GLY A 587 -6.42 -15.13 -3.73
C GLY A 587 -5.25 -15.89 -4.36
N GLY A 588 -4.02 -15.52 -3.97
CA GLY A 588 -2.80 -16.23 -4.35
C GLY A 588 -2.70 -17.64 -3.78
N THR A 589 -3.12 -17.85 -2.53
CA THR A 589 -3.14 -19.18 -1.88
C THR A 589 -4.08 -20.14 -2.60
N ILE A 590 -5.28 -19.67 -2.97
CA ILE A 590 -6.25 -20.45 -3.77
C ILE A 590 -5.66 -20.81 -5.12
N ALA A 591 -5.10 -19.81 -5.83
CA ALA A 591 -4.50 -20.01 -7.14
C ALA A 591 -3.30 -20.98 -7.11
N ALA A 592 -2.40 -20.80 -6.14
CA ALA A 592 -1.25 -21.67 -5.91
C ALA A 592 -1.70 -23.10 -5.62
N THR A 593 -2.62 -23.29 -4.68
CA THR A 593 -3.09 -24.63 -4.30
C THR A 593 -3.71 -25.36 -5.49
N GLY A 594 -4.60 -24.70 -6.23
CA GLY A 594 -5.23 -25.30 -7.41
C GLY A 594 -4.22 -25.65 -8.50
N ALA A 595 -3.30 -24.75 -8.82
CA ALA A 595 -2.31 -24.95 -9.88
C ALA A 595 -1.22 -25.97 -9.51
N PHE A 596 -0.75 -25.96 -8.27
CA PHE A 596 0.25 -26.89 -7.75
C PHE A 596 -0.29 -28.32 -7.71
N LEU A 597 -1.52 -28.51 -7.22
CA LEU A 597 -2.18 -29.83 -7.25
C LEU A 597 -2.41 -30.31 -8.68
N THR A 598 -2.88 -29.43 -9.58
CA THR A 598 -3.03 -29.72 -11.01
C THR A 598 -1.70 -30.19 -11.61
N THR A 599 -0.62 -29.45 -11.38
CA THR A 599 0.71 -29.77 -11.89
C THR A 599 1.21 -31.09 -11.33
N LEU A 600 1.06 -31.34 -10.03
CA LEU A 600 1.53 -32.55 -9.36
C LEU A 600 0.78 -33.80 -9.86
N ILE A 601 -0.53 -33.72 -10.04
CA ILE A 601 -1.35 -34.80 -10.63
C ILE A 601 -0.86 -35.15 -12.03
N LEU A 602 -0.61 -34.15 -12.87
CA LEU A 602 -0.08 -34.34 -14.22
C LEU A 602 1.32 -34.96 -14.21
N LEU A 603 2.20 -34.51 -13.31
CA LEU A 603 3.55 -35.07 -13.14
C LEU A 603 3.52 -36.53 -12.63
N CYS A 604 2.52 -36.91 -11.84
CA CYS A 604 2.28 -38.30 -11.46
C CYS A 604 1.70 -39.16 -12.61
N GLY A 605 1.49 -38.59 -13.80
CA GLY A 605 0.99 -39.31 -14.97
C GLY A 605 -0.52 -39.53 -14.97
N ARG A 606 -1.27 -38.85 -14.08
CA ARG A 606 -2.73 -38.91 -14.05
C ARG A 606 -3.34 -37.81 -14.92
N SER A 607 -4.48 -38.09 -15.54
CA SER A 607 -5.25 -37.12 -16.34
C SER A 607 -6.17 -36.27 -15.45
N LEU A 608 -6.65 -35.12 -15.97
CA LEU A 608 -7.64 -34.28 -15.29
C LEU A 608 -9.05 -34.89 -15.40
N SER A 609 -9.25 -36.04 -14.76
CA SER A 609 -10.58 -36.64 -14.60
C SER A 609 -11.43 -35.86 -13.59
N ILE A 610 -12.75 -36.02 -13.64
CA ILE A 610 -13.70 -35.42 -12.68
C ILE A 610 -13.28 -35.70 -11.23
N LYS A 611 -12.81 -36.92 -10.94
CA LYS A 611 -12.31 -37.31 -9.60
C LYS A 611 -11.11 -36.46 -9.17
N ASN A 612 -10.17 -36.20 -10.07
CA ASN A 612 -8.97 -35.42 -9.79
C ASN A 612 -9.30 -33.92 -9.65
N VAL A 613 -10.26 -33.42 -10.43
CA VAL A 613 -10.79 -32.05 -10.26
C VAL A 613 -11.47 -31.88 -8.90
N ALA A 614 -12.29 -32.85 -8.49
CA ALA A 614 -12.91 -32.86 -7.16
C ALA A 614 -11.84 -32.88 -6.04
N LEU A 615 -10.75 -33.62 -6.21
CA LEU A 615 -9.64 -33.63 -5.26
C LEU A 615 -8.93 -32.27 -5.18
N ILE A 616 -8.74 -31.59 -6.31
CA ILE A 616 -8.17 -30.23 -6.34
C ILE A 616 -9.08 -29.26 -5.57
N ILE A 617 -10.38 -29.28 -5.83
CA ILE A 617 -11.36 -28.43 -5.15
C ILE A 617 -11.35 -28.73 -3.64
N LEU A 618 -11.37 -30.00 -3.26
CA LEU A 618 -11.28 -30.41 -1.86
C LEU A 618 -10.00 -29.90 -1.20
N GLY A 619 -8.85 -30.00 -1.88
CA GLY A 619 -7.57 -29.48 -1.37
C GLY A 619 -7.61 -27.97 -1.12
N VAL A 620 -8.18 -27.20 -2.05
CA VAL A 620 -8.39 -25.75 -1.88
C VAL A 620 -9.27 -25.46 -0.66
N VAL A 621 -10.41 -26.17 -0.54
CA VAL A 621 -11.34 -25.99 0.59
C VAL A 621 -10.66 -26.31 1.93
N VAL A 622 -9.90 -27.41 2.00
CA VAL A 622 -9.18 -27.81 3.22
C VAL A 622 -8.18 -26.74 3.64
N VAL A 623 -7.38 -26.22 2.70
CA VAL A 623 -6.40 -25.15 2.98
C VAL A 623 -7.10 -23.88 3.49
N LEU A 624 -8.21 -23.49 2.86
CA LEU A 624 -8.98 -22.31 3.26
C LEU A 624 -9.58 -22.46 4.65
N VAL A 625 -10.22 -23.60 4.94
CA VAL A 625 -10.83 -23.88 6.24
C VAL A 625 -9.76 -23.90 7.33
N ALA A 626 -8.65 -24.61 7.11
CA ALA A 626 -7.54 -24.64 8.06
C ALA A 626 -7.02 -23.23 8.36
N PHE A 627 -6.83 -22.40 7.33
CA PHE A 627 -6.39 -21.02 7.50
C PHE A 627 -7.41 -20.14 8.25
N MET A 628 -8.69 -20.22 7.89
CA MET A 628 -9.76 -19.46 8.56
C MET A 628 -9.85 -19.82 10.04
N THR A 629 -9.81 -21.12 10.38
CA THR A 629 -9.83 -21.57 11.77
C THR A 629 -8.61 -21.09 12.56
N TYR A 630 -7.43 -21.11 11.95
CA TYR A 630 -6.21 -20.60 12.57
C TYR A 630 -6.30 -19.08 12.84
N ASP A 631 -6.78 -18.30 11.87
CA ASP A 631 -6.84 -16.84 12.00
C ASP A 631 -7.92 -16.39 12.99
N LEU A 632 -9.08 -17.05 13.03
CA LEU A 632 -10.17 -16.75 13.98
C LEU A 632 -9.76 -16.94 15.45
N ASN A 633 -8.86 -17.88 15.74
CA ASN A 633 -8.38 -18.14 17.09
C ASN A 633 -7.34 -17.11 17.59
N ARG A 634 -6.95 -16.15 16.74
CA ARG A 634 -6.02 -15.08 17.11
C ARG A 634 -6.78 -13.91 17.74
N PRO A 635 -6.14 -13.14 18.63
CA PRO A 635 -6.73 -11.91 19.13
C PRO A 635 -7.11 -10.95 17.99
N SER A 636 -8.20 -10.19 18.15
CA SER A 636 -8.79 -9.34 17.09
C SER A 636 -7.83 -8.34 16.45
N TRP A 637 -6.85 -7.84 17.21
CA TRP A 637 -5.78 -6.95 16.73
C TRP A 637 -4.69 -7.65 15.89
N LEU A 638 -4.65 -8.98 15.91
CA LEU A 638 -3.74 -9.83 15.12
C LEU A 638 -4.44 -10.56 13.98
N GLN A 639 -5.77 -10.62 13.98
CA GLN A 639 -6.57 -11.25 12.92
C GLN A 639 -6.36 -10.52 11.59
N SER A 640 -6.27 -11.30 10.52
CA SER A 640 -6.25 -10.74 9.17
C SER A 640 -7.64 -10.20 8.79
N HIS A 641 -7.71 -9.45 7.68
CA HIS A 641 -8.98 -9.04 7.07
C HIS A 641 -9.93 -10.22 6.81
N ILE A 642 -9.41 -11.45 6.71
CA ILE A 642 -10.19 -12.65 6.45
C ILE A 642 -10.85 -13.19 7.70
N GLY A 643 -10.21 -13.17 8.86
CA GLY A 643 -10.87 -13.49 10.12
C GLY A 643 -12.10 -12.60 10.34
N ARG A 644 -11.96 -11.29 10.09
CA ARG A 644 -13.06 -10.32 10.20
C ARG A 644 -14.15 -10.52 9.15
N ASN A 645 -13.79 -10.72 7.89
CA ASN A 645 -14.75 -11.01 6.83
C ASN A 645 -15.48 -12.35 7.07
N THR A 646 -14.81 -13.33 7.66
CA THR A 646 -15.40 -14.62 8.01
C THR A 646 -16.45 -14.43 9.10
N ALA A 647 -16.16 -13.61 10.13
CA ALA A 647 -17.16 -13.23 11.12
C ALA A 647 -18.38 -12.52 10.47
N LEU A 648 -18.14 -11.60 9.53
CA LEU A 648 -19.21 -10.93 8.78
C LEU A 648 -20.06 -11.91 7.96
N VAL A 649 -19.44 -12.91 7.30
CA VAL A 649 -20.17 -13.93 6.53
C VAL A 649 -20.95 -14.88 7.45
N LEU A 650 -20.37 -15.27 8.60
CA LEU A 650 -21.05 -16.12 9.59
C LEU A 650 -22.30 -15.45 10.15
N HIS A 651 -22.30 -14.12 10.32
CA HIS A 651 -23.45 -13.36 10.81
C HIS A 651 -24.40 -12.88 9.70
N GLY A 652 -23.90 -12.58 8.50
CA GLY A 652 -24.65 -11.98 7.40
C GLY A 652 -25.18 -12.95 6.34
N GLY A 653 -24.76 -14.22 6.38
CA GLY A 653 -25.27 -15.30 5.52
C GLY A 653 -24.92 -15.17 4.03
N TRP A 654 -25.67 -15.90 3.19
CA TRP A 654 -25.44 -16.03 1.74
C TRP A 654 -25.48 -14.70 0.94
N PRO A 655 -26.36 -13.73 1.25
CA PRO A 655 -26.40 -12.47 0.51
C PRO A 655 -25.08 -11.69 0.54
N VAL A 656 -24.37 -11.70 1.67
CA VAL A 656 -23.06 -11.03 1.82
C VAL A 656 -22.00 -11.67 0.92
N VAL A 657 -22.04 -13.00 0.75
CA VAL A 657 -21.12 -13.73 -0.12
C VAL A 657 -21.34 -13.36 -1.60
N LEU A 658 -22.60 -13.33 -2.03
CA LEU A 658 -22.94 -12.96 -3.41
C LEU A 658 -22.49 -11.54 -3.75
N ASP A 659 -22.70 -10.60 -2.83
CA ASP A 659 -22.28 -9.20 -3.01
C ASP A 659 -20.74 -9.07 -3.07
N ILE A 660 -20.00 -9.82 -2.24
CA ILE A 660 -18.53 -9.90 -2.34
C ILE A 660 -18.11 -10.39 -3.74
N ILE A 661 -18.73 -11.46 -4.25
CA ILE A 661 -18.40 -12.04 -5.56
C ILE A 661 -18.72 -11.04 -6.69
N GLN A 662 -19.89 -10.41 -6.67
CA GLN A 662 -20.30 -9.46 -7.68
C GLN A 662 -19.33 -8.28 -7.76
N ARG A 663 -19.03 -7.65 -6.63
CA ARG A 663 -18.14 -6.47 -6.57
C ARG A 663 -16.71 -6.81 -6.98
N LYS A 664 -16.18 -7.95 -6.54
CA LYS A 664 -14.85 -8.43 -6.99
C LYS A 664 -14.81 -8.65 -8.49
N SER A 665 -15.91 -9.15 -9.05
CA SER A 665 -16.06 -9.39 -10.49
C SER A 665 -16.14 -8.07 -11.27
N GLU A 666 -16.93 -7.08 -10.81
CA GLU A 666 -17.00 -5.74 -11.41
C GLU A 666 -15.64 -5.03 -11.44
N LEU A 667 -14.87 -5.12 -10.34
CA LEU A 667 -13.53 -4.54 -10.26
C LEU A 667 -12.57 -5.23 -11.23
N ASN A 668 -12.58 -6.57 -11.29
CA ASN A 668 -11.75 -7.31 -12.26
C ASN A 668 -12.13 -6.96 -13.71
N ILE A 669 -13.42 -6.85 -14.04
CA ILE A 669 -13.90 -6.44 -15.38
C ILE A 669 -13.40 -5.03 -15.72
N LYS A 670 -13.48 -4.10 -14.77
CA LYS A 670 -12.94 -2.74 -14.93
C LYS A 670 -11.43 -2.78 -15.19
N LEU A 671 -10.67 -3.55 -14.43
CA LEU A 671 -9.21 -3.69 -14.64
C LEU A 671 -8.88 -4.32 -16.00
N VAL A 672 -9.65 -5.31 -16.44
CA VAL A 672 -9.52 -5.91 -17.78
C VAL A 672 -9.67 -4.84 -18.87
N ARG A 673 -10.61 -3.91 -18.72
CA ARG A 673 -10.86 -2.85 -19.72
C ARG A 673 -9.78 -1.77 -19.78
N TYR A 674 -9.18 -1.39 -18.64
CA TYR A 674 -8.35 -0.18 -18.56
C TYR A 674 -6.86 -0.41 -18.27
N THR A 675 -6.45 -1.62 -17.87
CA THR A 675 -5.02 -1.87 -17.56
C THR A 675 -4.23 -2.33 -18.79
N ILE A 676 -2.96 -1.91 -18.85
CA ILE A 676 -2.03 -2.35 -19.90
C ILE A 676 -1.66 -3.83 -19.69
N TRP A 677 -1.71 -4.31 -18.44
CA TRP A 677 -1.58 -5.71 -18.07
C TRP A 677 -2.56 -6.63 -18.81
N SER A 678 -3.78 -6.18 -19.07
CA SER A 678 -4.76 -6.92 -19.88
C SER A 678 -4.25 -7.22 -21.29
N ARG A 679 -3.60 -6.24 -21.93
CA ARG A 679 -3.14 -6.37 -23.32
C ARG A 679 -2.05 -7.43 -23.42
N ILE A 680 -1.09 -7.42 -22.50
CA ILE A 680 -0.03 -8.43 -22.49
C ILE A 680 -0.55 -9.79 -22.06
N PHE A 681 -1.44 -9.87 -21.07
CA PHE A 681 -2.07 -11.14 -20.69
C PHE A 681 -2.80 -11.79 -21.87
N LEU A 682 -3.67 -11.04 -22.55
CA LEU A 682 -4.41 -11.52 -23.71
C LEU A 682 -3.47 -11.87 -24.87
N ALA A 683 -2.41 -11.09 -25.11
CA ALA A 683 -1.41 -11.41 -26.12
C ALA A 683 -0.64 -12.69 -25.78
N SER A 684 -0.21 -12.88 -24.53
CA SER A 684 0.45 -14.10 -24.05
C SER A 684 -0.47 -15.31 -24.16
N LEU A 685 -1.71 -15.22 -23.67
CA LEU A 685 -2.69 -16.30 -23.78
C LEU A 685 -3.02 -16.62 -25.24
N GLY A 686 -3.27 -15.60 -26.05
CA GLY A 686 -3.51 -15.72 -27.48
C GLY A 686 -2.33 -16.36 -28.21
N SER A 687 -1.09 -15.99 -27.86
CA SER A 687 0.12 -16.60 -28.42
C SER A 687 0.23 -18.08 -28.07
N LEU A 688 -0.05 -18.46 -26.82
CA LEU A 688 -0.05 -19.86 -26.40
C LEU A 688 -1.08 -20.64 -27.22
N VAL A 689 -2.32 -20.17 -27.24
CA VAL A 689 -3.42 -20.79 -28.00
C VAL A 689 -3.06 -20.91 -29.48
N LEU A 690 -2.56 -19.83 -30.09
CA LEU A 690 -2.12 -19.81 -31.47
C LEU A 690 -1.03 -20.85 -31.73
N LEU A 691 -0.03 -20.94 -30.86
CA LEU A 691 1.07 -21.90 -30.95
C LEU A 691 0.63 -23.35 -30.72
N PHE A 692 -0.43 -23.58 -29.94
CA PHE A 692 -1.08 -24.89 -29.81
C PHE A 692 -1.73 -25.35 -31.12
N TYR A 693 -2.30 -24.42 -31.90
CA TYR A 693 -2.93 -24.73 -33.18
C TYR A 693 -1.95 -24.73 -34.36
N ARG A 694 -0.97 -23.81 -34.39
CA ARG A 694 0.03 -23.66 -35.47
C ARG A 694 1.36 -23.10 -34.95
N PRO A 695 2.52 -23.58 -35.43
CA PRO A 695 2.73 -24.50 -36.55
C PRO A 695 2.45 -25.98 -36.23
N VAL A 696 1.81 -26.67 -37.18
CA VAL A 696 1.35 -28.06 -37.03
C VAL A 696 2.55 -28.97 -36.73
N GLY A 697 2.49 -29.71 -35.62
CA GLY A 697 3.51 -30.69 -35.23
C GLY A 697 4.65 -30.17 -34.34
N VAL A 698 4.85 -28.85 -34.20
CA VAL A 698 5.90 -28.33 -33.28
C VAL A 698 5.51 -28.51 -31.82
N MET A 699 4.26 -28.24 -31.46
CA MET A 699 3.79 -28.53 -30.09
C MET A 699 3.72 -30.03 -29.79
N ALA A 700 3.45 -30.87 -30.79
CA ALA A 700 3.57 -32.32 -30.63
C ALA A 700 5.04 -32.72 -30.37
N ALA A 701 6.00 -32.10 -31.08
CA ALA A 701 7.42 -32.32 -30.84
C ALA A 701 7.84 -31.89 -29.43
N ILE A 702 7.43 -30.70 -28.98
CA ILE A 702 7.70 -30.21 -27.62
C ILE A 702 7.07 -31.13 -26.58
N ARG A 703 5.81 -31.56 -26.77
CA ARG A 703 5.13 -32.49 -25.87
C ARG A 703 5.87 -33.82 -25.74
N ASN A 704 6.45 -34.31 -26.83
CA ASN A 704 7.16 -35.59 -26.85
C ASN A 704 8.61 -35.47 -26.31
N LYS A 705 9.31 -34.37 -26.63
CA LYS A 705 10.70 -34.11 -26.24
C LYS A 705 10.83 -33.60 -24.80
N TYR A 706 9.87 -32.80 -24.34
CA TYR A 706 9.84 -32.18 -23.02
C TYR A 706 8.47 -32.38 -22.33
N PRO A 707 8.07 -33.63 -22.02
CA PRO A 707 6.72 -33.94 -21.53
C PRO A 707 6.39 -33.30 -20.18
N ASP A 708 7.35 -33.26 -19.24
CA ASP A 708 7.11 -32.67 -17.93
C ASP A 708 7.01 -31.14 -18.02
N LEU A 709 7.85 -30.49 -18.84
CA LEU A 709 7.76 -29.04 -19.08
C LEU A 709 6.44 -28.65 -19.77
N PHE A 710 5.95 -29.47 -20.70
CA PHE A 710 4.63 -29.28 -21.31
C PHE A 710 3.50 -29.32 -20.26
N ARG A 711 3.56 -30.24 -19.29
CA ARG A 711 2.64 -30.26 -18.14
C ARG A 711 2.79 -29.01 -17.26
N GLY A 712 4.01 -28.49 -17.13
CA GLY A 712 4.29 -27.21 -16.48
C GLY A 712 3.54 -26.04 -17.13
N PHE A 713 3.51 -25.96 -18.46
CA PHE A 713 2.74 -24.91 -19.15
C PHE A 713 1.23 -25.00 -18.91
N ILE A 714 0.68 -26.21 -18.80
CA ILE A 714 -0.72 -26.41 -18.36
C ILE A 714 -0.90 -25.90 -16.92
N GLY A 715 0.04 -26.22 -16.04
CA GLY A 715 0.07 -25.72 -14.66
C GLY A 715 0.10 -24.19 -14.56
N VAL A 716 0.99 -23.52 -15.29
CA VAL A 716 1.08 -22.04 -15.32
C VAL A 716 -0.18 -21.41 -15.89
N THR A 717 -0.74 -21.98 -16.96
CA THR A 717 -2.01 -21.50 -17.52
C THR A 717 -3.14 -21.63 -16.51
N THR A 718 -3.18 -22.75 -15.79
CA THR A 718 -4.15 -22.99 -14.70
C THR A 718 -3.95 -21.97 -13.56
N ALA A 719 -2.71 -21.73 -13.14
CA ALA A 719 -2.38 -20.70 -12.14
C ALA A 719 -2.85 -19.32 -12.57
N SER A 720 -2.61 -18.95 -13.83
CA SER A 720 -2.98 -17.65 -14.37
C SER A 720 -4.50 -17.46 -14.40
N ILE A 721 -5.27 -18.49 -14.80
CA ILE A 721 -6.74 -18.46 -14.77
C ILE A 721 -7.26 -18.36 -13.33
N LEU A 722 -6.74 -19.18 -12.41
CA LEU A 722 -7.16 -19.12 -11.01
C LEU A 722 -6.80 -17.78 -10.36
N ALA A 723 -5.64 -17.22 -10.67
CA ALA A 723 -5.24 -15.89 -10.21
C ALA A 723 -6.18 -14.80 -10.74
N LEU A 724 -6.61 -14.89 -12.00
CA LEU A 724 -7.59 -13.99 -12.61
C LEU A 724 -8.94 -14.00 -11.87
N ILE A 725 -9.39 -15.18 -11.44
CA ILE A 725 -10.71 -15.37 -10.82
C ILE A 725 -10.70 -14.97 -9.34
N PHE A 726 -9.69 -15.41 -8.59
CA PHE A 726 -9.74 -15.36 -7.12
C PHE A 726 -9.02 -14.17 -6.50
N ASN A 727 -8.23 -13.41 -7.27
CA ASN A 727 -7.47 -12.29 -6.75
C ASN A 727 -8.16 -10.93 -6.99
N ASP A 728 -7.93 -9.97 -6.10
CA ASP A 728 -8.45 -8.60 -6.17
C ASP A 728 -7.91 -7.85 -7.41
N SER A 729 -6.64 -8.06 -7.77
CA SER A 729 -6.04 -7.56 -9.02
C SER A 729 -5.75 -8.73 -9.96
N GLY A 730 -6.77 -9.53 -10.26
CA GLY A 730 -6.65 -10.81 -10.96
C GLY A 730 -5.90 -10.72 -12.28
N ILE A 731 -6.20 -9.70 -13.10
CA ILE A 731 -5.55 -9.53 -14.40
C ILE A 731 -4.05 -9.29 -14.30
N VAL A 732 -3.60 -8.56 -13.28
CA VAL A 732 -2.18 -8.28 -13.04
C VAL A 732 -1.47 -9.56 -12.62
N ALA A 733 -2.02 -10.28 -11.64
CA ALA A 733 -1.47 -11.55 -11.17
C ALA A 733 -1.43 -12.62 -12.29
N ALA A 734 -2.48 -12.69 -13.11
CA ALA A 734 -2.55 -13.59 -14.25
C ALA A 734 -1.46 -13.28 -15.29
N ALA A 735 -1.27 -12.00 -15.61
CA ALA A 735 -0.23 -11.54 -16.53
C ALA A 735 1.18 -11.85 -16.03
N THR A 736 1.48 -11.55 -14.75
CA THR A 736 2.80 -11.82 -14.18
C THR A 736 3.10 -13.32 -14.06
N THR A 737 2.07 -14.14 -13.82
CA THR A 737 2.21 -15.62 -13.89
C THR A 737 2.62 -16.07 -15.30
N MET A 738 2.06 -15.46 -16.35
CA MET A 738 2.36 -15.79 -17.74
C MET A 738 3.77 -15.40 -18.21
N VAL A 739 4.50 -14.57 -17.46
CA VAL A 739 5.93 -14.28 -17.71
C VAL A 739 6.78 -15.55 -17.71
N PHE A 740 6.38 -16.58 -16.95
CA PHE A 740 7.03 -17.89 -16.94
C PHE A 740 6.35 -18.89 -17.89
N GLY A 741 5.19 -18.55 -18.48
CA GLY A 741 4.48 -19.40 -19.44
C GLY A 741 4.87 -19.10 -20.88
N ALA A 742 4.57 -17.89 -21.35
CA ALA A 742 4.67 -17.55 -22.76
C ALA A 742 6.13 -17.43 -23.26
N PRO A 743 7.05 -16.66 -22.63
CA PRO A 743 8.43 -16.54 -23.09
C PRO A 743 9.17 -17.88 -23.14
N PRO A 744 9.11 -18.77 -22.13
CA PRO A 744 9.75 -20.08 -22.21
C PRO A 744 9.15 -20.97 -23.30
N MET A 745 7.83 -20.92 -23.52
CA MET A 745 7.21 -21.68 -24.60
C MET A 745 7.68 -21.20 -25.98
N VAL A 746 7.69 -19.88 -26.19
CA VAL A 746 8.18 -19.26 -27.44
C VAL A 746 9.66 -19.59 -27.67
N TYR A 747 10.47 -19.55 -26.61
CA TYR A 747 11.89 -19.94 -26.64
C TYR A 747 12.07 -21.38 -27.16
N LEU A 748 11.30 -22.33 -26.62
CA LEU A 748 11.37 -23.73 -27.05
C LEU A 748 10.90 -23.93 -28.49
N VAL A 749 9.85 -23.22 -28.90
CA VAL A 749 9.32 -23.29 -30.28
C VAL A 749 10.35 -22.78 -31.28
N LEU A 750 10.99 -21.64 -31.00
CA LEU A 750 12.05 -21.10 -31.87
C LEU A 750 13.22 -22.08 -32.00
N LYS A 751 13.63 -22.71 -30.90
CA LYS A 751 14.69 -23.71 -30.90
C LYS A 751 14.35 -24.95 -31.71
N GLU A 752 13.12 -25.46 -31.60
CA GLU A 752 12.68 -26.66 -32.32
C GLU A 752 12.47 -26.40 -33.82
N ILE A 753 12.08 -25.18 -34.22
CA ILE A 753 11.98 -24.77 -35.63
C ILE A 753 13.37 -24.60 -36.26
N ASP A 754 14.39 -24.28 -35.46
CA ASP A 754 15.77 -24.16 -35.94
C ASP A 754 16.41 -25.52 -36.24
N GLU A 755 16.10 -26.55 -35.44
CA GLU A 755 16.63 -27.91 -35.56
C GLU A 755 16.05 -28.71 -36.75
N LYS A 756 14.89 -28.30 -37.30
CA LYS A 756 14.28 -28.88 -38.52
C LYS A 756 14.44 -27.95 -39.70
#